data_AF-D9SU69-F1
#
_entry.id   AF-D9SU69-F1
#
_cell.length_a   1.000
_cell.length_b   1.000
_cell.length_c   1.000
_cell.angle_alpha   90.00
_cell.angle_beta   90.00
_cell.angle_gamma   90.00
#
_symmetry.space_group_name_H-M   'P 1'
#
loop_
_entity.id
_entity.type
_entity.pdbx_description
1 polymer ?
#
loop_
_entity_poly.entity_id
_entity_poly.type
_entity_poly.pdbx_seq_one_letter_code
_entity_poly.pdbx_strand_id
1 'polypeptide(L)'
;MVDIIKASSIEEYKKFIEENGEGLLVLKQRVYDDIKEIIERYKINLLEKEEQNETEDEKIKNVIFCFEDDEWYDITRYYSILTNSELIKISKMEEIFSYLKTFKRKFITVCGRPEKMTPSNLEKMQKYQVENWGTDNEVYFGAITARDLEMLSFITMKMYLYRKINRKDKSMIIDRLDFNLEKVLNTNNRIVLGYKNATTDNIENYLNEEMHSHLTVVGHGRDDIVWMTKGSLCARSKYCQSYNDSENLPSCAFGEGCFRDEMNVMPMWKLNVRNTFISSCFSLKTNESLFGLKYSLLYSALDGTIASFIGSPHIVDGSSFLNYLYIALIRSGFRIGEISAFINQAYLDYGFGCESGYFVIGDPSYKEKCYESPVKIEWVKNEESYGKYYVADCNLIIIDLGKGNLVNKFFSGEIRVVVSNDENQKLYGVLRYSNNKTYLYLFSSEMIKAGNIYVSIKNGELFDFSQIEKLEYLCAQYERISQEVQKEFRTAKQMGLNLCAEKKESFFIISNTKKLYSRYNNYLTKINLINYKIAKLLNDLTNSKGFSFGEHCLSNGMQFDEYVKEGTCNNCGREIYVFRYKHIMYKNLERIFHMCPICGYILDYSGDSNIEIYFVGDSKYNIGQLIEQKVYIRNNSNVKISGYGGIRLVSGQDMGAEYSEELFPVEVAPKDEKVYSTSIRTNENLKPHSYWLKGTFSIDNDVRIIKKDLWLIK
;
A
#
# COMPACT_ATOMS: atom_id res chain seq x y z
N MET A 1 -37.61 7.76 36.99
CA MET A 1 -36.50 7.59 36.01
C MET A 1 -35.62 6.37 36.31
N VAL A 2 -35.48 5.91 37.56
CA VAL A 2 -34.73 4.67 37.89
C VAL A 2 -35.62 3.41 37.86
N ASP A 3 -36.95 3.54 37.96
CA ASP A 3 -37.89 2.41 37.85
C ASP A 3 -38.43 2.13 36.43
N ILE A 4 -37.86 2.78 35.40
CA ILE A 4 -38.24 2.59 33.98
C ILE A 4 -37.46 1.43 33.33
N ILE A 5 -36.50 0.83 34.05
CA ILE A 5 -35.53 -0.13 33.46
C ILE A 5 -35.74 -1.55 34.03
N LYS A 6 -36.99 -2.02 34.11
CA LYS A 6 -37.33 -3.38 34.55
C LYS A 6 -38.51 -3.95 33.75
N ALA A 7 -38.37 -4.19 32.44
CA ALA A 7 -38.62 -5.49 31.78
C ALA A 7 -38.58 -5.38 30.24
N SER A 8 -37.63 -6.12 29.62
CA SER A 8 -37.59 -6.59 28.22
C SER A 8 -37.78 -5.55 27.08
N SER A 9 -36.70 -5.36 26.31
CA SER A 9 -36.43 -4.29 25.33
C SER A 9 -37.37 -4.11 24.12
N ILE A 10 -38.51 -4.80 24.04
CA ILE A 10 -39.44 -4.72 22.91
C ILE A 10 -40.74 -4.01 23.32
N GLU A 11 -41.29 -4.36 24.47
CA GLU A 11 -42.49 -3.75 25.04
C GLU A 11 -42.20 -2.33 25.55
N GLU A 12 -40.97 -2.06 25.98
CA GLU A 12 -40.48 -0.71 26.30
C GLU A 12 -40.36 0.19 25.05
N TYR A 13 -40.03 -0.39 23.88
CA TYR A 13 -40.00 0.35 22.61
C TYR A 13 -41.41 0.73 22.16
N LYS A 14 -42.36 -0.21 22.25
CA LYS A 14 -43.79 0.07 22.02
C LYS A 14 -44.28 1.19 22.94
N LYS A 15 -43.98 1.11 24.23
CA LYS A 15 -44.35 2.14 25.21
C LYS A 15 -43.72 3.50 24.93
N PHE A 16 -42.44 3.54 24.56
CA PHE A 16 -41.78 4.79 24.16
C PHE A 16 -42.44 5.44 22.94
N ILE A 17 -42.81 4.64 21.95
CA ILE A 17 -43.58 5.08 20.76
C ILE A 17 -44.95 5.62 21.17
N GLU A 18 -45.68 4.88 22.01
CA GLU A 18 -47.01 5.26 22.50
C GLU A 18 -46.98 6.55 23.32
N GLU A 19 -45.93 6.79 24.11
CA GLU A 19 -45.79 7.96 24.99
C GLU A 19 -45.27 9.23 24.28
N ASN A 20 -44.57 9.11 23.14
CA ASN A 20 -43.83 10.23 22.52
C ASN A 20 -44.35 10.67 21.12
N GLY A 21 -45.44 10.11 20.61
CA GLY A 21 -46.21 10.78 19.55
C GLY A 21 -47.08 9.89 18.64
N GLU A 22 -48.24 10.41 18.25
CA GLU A 22 -49.16 9.83 17.24
C GLU A 22 -48.50 9.61 15.86
N GLY A 23 -47.36 10.27 15.58
CA GLY A 23 -46.55 10.08 14.37
C GLY A 23 -45.63 8.86 14.38
N LEU A 24 -45.23 8.35 15.56
CA LEU A 24 -44.44 7.10 15.68
C LEU A 24 -45.32 5.85 15.79
N LEU A 25 -46.62 5.97 16.05
CA LEU A 25 -47.58 4.84 16.07
C LEU A 25 -47.70 4.13 14.70
N VAL A 26 -47.21 4.77 13.63
CA VAL A 26 -47.07 4.19 12.28
C VAL A 26 -45.64 3.66 12.02
N LEU A 27 -44.83 3.43 13.07
CA LEU A 27 -43.78 2.42 12.99
C LEU A 27 -44.48 1.07 12.89
N LYS A 28 -44.66 0.68 11.63
CA LYS A 28 -45.51 -0.43 11.21
C LYS A 28 -45.21 -1.67 12.04
N GLN A 29 -46.28 -2.39 12.39
CA GLN A 29 -46.27 -3.80 12.79
C GLN A 29 -45.19 -4.62 12.08
N ARG A 30 -44.87 -4.27 10.82
CA ARG A 30 -43.77 -4.79 10.03
C ARG A 30 -42.37 -4.75 10.66
N VAL A 31 -41.88 -3.62 11.20
CA VAL A 31 -40.53 -3.56 11.80
C VAL A 31 -40.46 -4.48 13.02
N TYR A 32 -41.55 -4.52 13.79
CA TYR A 32 -41.72 -5.47 14.88
C TYR A 32 -41.69 -6.91 14.39
N ASP A 33 -42.43 -7.24 13.33
CA ASP A 33 -42.48 -8.57 12.74
C ASP A 33 -41.11 -9.00 12.19
N ASP A 34 -40.38 -8.11 11.50
CA ASP A 34 -39.04 -8.40 10.97
C ASP A 34 -38.02 -8.62 12.10
N ILE A 35 -38.06 -7.83 13.18
CA ILE A 35 -37.19 -8.04 14.36
C ILE A 35 -37.55 -9.34 15.07
N LYS A 36 -38.84 -9.60 15.26
CA LYS A 36 -39.35 -10.82 15.88
C LYS A 36 -38.95 -12.04 15.06
N GLU A 37 -39.09 -11.99 13.73
CA GLU A 37 -38.62 -13.03 12.82
C GLU A 37 -37.12 -13.29 13.03
N ILE A 38 -36.27 -12.25 13.09
CA ILE A 38 -34.83 -12.41 13.34
C ILE A 38 -34.58 -13.09 14.68
N ILE A 39 -35.25 -12.68 15.76
CA ILE A 39 -35.09 -13.25 17.09
C ILE A 39 -35.52 -14.72 17.12
N GLU A 40 -36.69 -15.03 16.56
CA GLU A 40 -37.28 -16.38 16.55
C GLU A 40 -36.50 -17.32 15.64
N ARG A 41 -36.31 -16.93 14.37
CA ARG A 41 -35.60 -17.72 13.36
C ARG A 41 -34.20 -18.08 13.81
N TYR A 42 -33.51 -17.13 14.42
CA TYR A 42 -32.14 -17.34 14.85
C TYR A 42 -32.02 -17.71 16.31
N LYS A 43 -33.08 -17.87 17.11
CA LYS A 43 -33.00 -18.24 18.53
C LYS A 43 -32.07 -17.33 19.35
N ILE A 44 -32.19 -16.02 19.16
CA ILE A 44 -31.34 -15.03 19.82
C ILE A 44 -31.67 -15.00 21.32
N ASN A 45 -30.74 -15.49 22.16
CA ASN A 45 -30.87 -15.36 23.61
C ASN A 45 -30.43 -13.94 24.01
N LEU A 46 -31.40 -13.09 24.36
CA LEU A 46 -31.12 -11.83 25.02
C LEU A 46 -30.69 -12.13 26.45
N LEU A 47 -29.58 -11.56 26.90
CA LEU A 47 -29.15 -11.71 28.29
C LEU A 47 -30.23 -11.13 29.20
N GLU A 48 -30.69 -11.92 30.19
CA GLU A 48 -31.27 -11.35 31.40
C GLU A 48 -30.20 -10.47 32.04
N LYS A 49 -30.60 -9.35 32.67
CA LYS A 49 -29.68 -8.41 33.34
C LYS A 49 -28.84 -9.14 34.39
N GLU A 50 -27.73 -9.73 34.01
CA GLU A 50 -26.61 -9.87 34.92
C GLU A 50 -26.07 -8.47 35.17
N GLU A 51 -25.86 -8.11 36.43
CA GLU A 51 -25.11 -6.92 36.86
C GLU A 51 -23.68 -7.04 36.33
N GLN A 52 -23.50 -6.78 35.03
CA GLN A 52 -22.19 -6.67 34.42
C GLN A 52 -21.62 -5.35 34.92
N ASN A 53 -20.60 -5.44 35.78
CA ASN A 53 -19.72 -4.33 36.09
C ASN A 53 -19.24 -3.75 34.76
N GLU A 54 -19.72 -2.55 34.40
CA GLU A 54 -19.30 -1.88 33.17
C GLU A 54 -17.77 -1.84 33.15
N THR A 55 -17.18 -2.53 32.17
CA THR A 55 -15.72 -2.52 32.02
C THR A 55 -15.28 -1.10 31.67
N GLU A 56 -14.03 -0.68 31.98
CA GLU A 56 -13.52 0.64 31.57
C GLU A 56 -13.65 0.87 30.05
N ASP A 57 -13.69 -0.21 29.27
CA ASP A 57 -13.87 -0.22 27.81
C ASP A 57 -15.30 0.18 27.38
N GLU A 58 -16.32 0.05 28.25
CA GLU A 58 -17.70 0.49 28.02
C GLU A 58 -17.96 1.96 28.36
N LYS A 59 -17.01 2.62 29.05
CA LYS A 59 -17.08 4.07 29.35
C LYS A 59 -16.76 4.95 28.14
N ILE A 60 -16.34 4.37 27.02
CA ILE A 60 -16.02 5.11 25.80
C ILE A 60 -17.33 5.61 25.16
N LYS A 61 -17.68 6.87 25.45
CA LYS A 61 -18.87 7.51 24.90
C LYS A 61 -18.70 7.84 23.42
N ASN A 62 -19.53 7.22 22.60
CA ASN A 62 -19.77 7.63 21.21
C ASN A 62 -20.50 8.98 21.18
N VAL A 63 -20.26 9.77 20.14
CA VAL A 63 -21.02 11.00 19.86
C VAL A 63 -21.75 10.83 18.54
N ILE A 64 -23.05 11.08 18.56
CA ILE A 64 -23.92 11.02 17.40
C ILE A 64 -24.27 12.44 16.99
N PHE A 65 -23.91 12.80 15.76
CA PHE A 65 -24.33 14.03 15.11
C PHE A 65 -25.57 13.75 14.26
N CYS A 66 -26.60 14.58 14.39
CA CYS A 66 -27.82 14.48 13.60
C CYS A 66 -28.17 15.84 13.00
N PHE A 67 -28.59 15.86 11.74
CA PHE A 67 -28.95 17.11 11.06
C PHE A 67 -30.26 17.68 11.62
N GLU A 68 -30.28 18.99 11.91
CA GLU A 68 -31.41 19.68 12.54
C GLU A 68 -32.71 19.63 11.73
N ASP A 69 -32.57 19.63 10.40
CA ASP A 69 -33.66 19.62 9.43
C ASP A 69 -34.14 18.20 9.10
N ASP A 70 -33.65 17.19 9.81
CA ASP A 70 -33.93 15.80 9.51
C ASP A 70 -35.04 15.22 10.42
N GLU A 71 -36.09 14.68 9.78
CA GLU A 71 -37.16 13.92 10.44
C GLU A 71 -36.63 12.67 11.18
N TRP A 72 -35.37 12.30 10.95
CA TRP A 72 -34.69 11.18 11.57
C TRP A 72 -34.24 11.44 13.01
N TYR A 73 -34.38 12.67 13.51
CA TYR A 73 -33.88 13.07 14.83
C TYR A 73 -34.42 12.20 15.98
N ASP A 74 -35.72 11.89 16.00
CA ASP A 74 -36.32 11.16 17.12
C ASP A 74 -35.85 9.71 17.23
N ILE A 75 -35.71 9.02 16.09
CA ILE A 75 -35.14 7.66 16.04
C ILE A 75 -33.65 7.71 16.45
N THR A 76 -32.92 8.72 15.98
CA THR A 76 -31.51 8.91 16.34
C THR A 76 -31.35 9.18 17.84
N ARG A 77 -32.23 9.99 18.43
CA ARG A 77 -32.29 10.26 19.87
C ARG A 77 -32.62 9.02 20.67
N TYR A 78 -33.57 8.22 20.20
CA TYR A 78 -33.87 6.94 20.84
C TYR A 78 -32.64 6.01 20.84
N TYR A 79 -31.97 5.89 19.69
CA TYR A 79 -30.74 5.12 19.58
C TYR A 79 -29.60 5.65 20.47
N SER A 80 -29.46 6.97 20.60
CA SER A 80 -28.44 7.58 21.47
C SER A 80 -28.69 7.24 22.94
N ILE A 81 -29.96 7.22 23.38
CA ILE A 81 -30.34 6.79 24.74
C ILE A 81 -29.98 5.31 24.95
N LEU A 82 -30.36 4.44 24.02
CA LEU A 82 -30.09 2.99 24.10
C LEU A 82 -28.60 2.66 24.16
N THR A 83 -27.77 3.48 23.53
CA THR A 83 -26.31 3.28 23.45
C THR A 83 -25.53 4.15 24.44
N ASN A 84 -26.19 4.93 25.29
CA ASN A 84 -25.56 5.91 26.19
C ASN A 84 -24.60 6.87 25.44
N SER A 85 -24.99 7.25 24.22
CA SER A 85 -24.24 8.15 23.36
C SER A 85 -24.69 9.60 23.56
N GLU A 86 -23.74 10.53 23.39
CA GLU A 86 -24.04 11.97 23.35
C GLU A 86 -24.66 12.32 21.99
N LEU A 87 -25.80 13.03 21.97
CA LEU A 87 -26.45 13.47 20.73
C LEU A 87 -26.26 14.96 20.53
N ILE A 88 -25.76 15.35 19.36
CA ILE A 88 -25.52 16.73 18.97
C ILE A 88 -26.27 17.04 17.67
N LYS A 89 -27.02 18.13 17.69
CA LYS A 89 -27.67 18.68 16.50
C LYS A 89 -26.69 19.53 15.71
N ILE A 90 -26.70 19.38 14.39
CA ILE A 90 -25.88 20.18 13.47
C ILE A 90 -26.71 20.67 12.29
N SER A 91 -26.40 21.84 11.74
CA SER A 91 -27.05 22.29 10.50
C SER A 91 -26.24 21.88 9.26
N LYS A 92 -24.92 21.68 9.41
CA LYS A 92 -23.99 21.31 8.32
C LYS A 92 -22.84 20.43 8.81
N MET A 93 -22.22 19.72 7.88
CA MET A 93 -21.14 18.76 8.15
C MET A 93 -19.91 19.40 8.83
N GLU A 94 -19.59 20.64 8.47
CA GLU A 94 -18.40 21.36 8.96
C GLU A 94 -18.41 21.62 10.47
N GLU A 95 -19.58 21.61 11.10
CA GLU A 95 -19.74 21.81 12.54
C GLU A 95 -19.12 20.65 13.35
N ILE A 96 -19.12 19.44 12.79
CA ILE A 96 -18.49 18.25 13.39
C ILE A 96 -16.99 18.51 13.65
N PHE A 97 -16.27 19.00 12.64
CA PHE A 97 -14.83 19.24 12.76
C PHE A 97 -14.51 20.39 13.72
N SER A 98 -15.42 21.36 13.85
CA SER A 98 -15.29 22.44 14.84
C SER A 98 -15.47 21.90 16.27
N TYR A 99 -16.42 20.98 16.46
CA TYR A 99 -16.62 20.27 17.72
C TYR A 99 -15.40 19.42 18.11
N LEU A 100 -14.85 18.64 17.16
CA LEU A 100 -13.71 17.75 17.41
C LEU A 100 -12.42 18.48 17.81
N LYS A 101 -12.25 19.73 17.41
CA LYS A 101 -11.14 20.58 17.87
C LYS A 101 -11.25 20.96 19.35
N THR A 102 -12.48 20.98 19.89
CA THR A 102 -12.76 21.41 21.25
C THR A 102 -12.90 20.22 22.20
N PHE A 103 -13.49 19.13 21.74
CA PHE A 103 -13.82 17.96 22.55
C PHE A 103 -13.13 16.71 22.02
N LYS A 104 -12.34 16.05 22.89
CA LYS A 104 -11.69 14.78 22.55
C LYS A 104 -12.70 13.64 22.63
N ARG A 105 -13.07 13.11 21.47
CA ARG A 105 -13.99 11.98 21.30
C ARG A 105 -13.43 11.04 20.24
N LYS A 106 -13.35 9.75 20.57
CA LYS A 106 -12.77 8.74 19.67
C LYS A 106 -13.77 8.23 18.63
N PHE A 107 -15.03 8.05 18.99
CA PHE A 107 -16.03 7.44 18.10
C PHE A 107 -17.09 8.48 17.76
N ILE A 108 -17.31 8.65 16.45
CA ILE A 108 -18.19 9.68 15.90
C ILE A 108 -19.14 9.03 14.89
N THR A 109 -20.42 9.00 15.24
CA THR A 109 -21.49 8.61 14.32
C THR A 109 -22.11 9.85 13.71
N VAL A 110 -22.33 9.85 12.39
CA VAL A 110 -23.15 10.87 11.73
C VAL A 110 -24.42 10.21 11.22
N CYS A 111 -25.58 10.69 11.66
CA CYS A 111 -26.88 10.19 11.23
C CYS A 111 -27.60 11.23 10.38
N GLY A 112 -28.08 10.81 9.22
CA GLY A 112 -28.82 11.68 8.32
C GLY A 112 -29.12 11.03 6.98
N ARG A 113 -30.08 11.63 6.27
CA ARG A 113 -30.58 11.15 5.00
C ARG A 113 -29.50 10.89 3.94
N PRO A 114 -29.77 10.03 2.95
CA PRO A 114 -28.87 9.74 1.83
C PRO A 114 -28.25 11.02 1.22
N GLU A 115 -29.05 12.07 1.03
CA GLU A 115 -28.64 13.34 0.42
C GLU A 115 -27.63 14.14 1.27
N LYS A 116 -27.59 13.89 2.59
CA LYS A 116 -26.62 14.50 3.50
C LYS A 116 -25.32 13.70 3.57
N MET A 117 -25.38 12.40 3.24
CA MET A 117 -24.25 11.47 3.26
C MET A 117 -23.57 11.37 1.89
N THR A 118 -23.30 12.50 1.24
CA THR A 118 -22.62 12.51 -0.07
C THR A 118 -21.20 11.97 0.01
N PRO A 119 -20.62 11.41 -1.08
CA PRO A 119 -19.22 11.02 -1.15
C PRO A 119 -18.29 12.12 -0.65
N SER A 120 -18.54 13.38 -1.01
CA SER A 120 -17.73 14.51 -0.55
C SER A 120 -17.75 14.68 0.98
N ASN A 121 -18.90 14.51 1.64
CA ASN A 121 -18.98 14.59 3.10
C ASN A 121 -18.29 13.40 3.78
N LEU A 122 -18.46 12.21 3.22
CA LEU A 122 -17.77 11.01 3.70
C LEU A 122 -16.24 11.18 3.56
N GLU A 123 -15.75 11.65 2.41
CA GLU A 123 -14.33 11.93 2.15
C GLU A 123 -13.75 12.92 3.18
N LYS A 124 -14.48 13.99 3.52
CA LYS A 124 -14.06 14.93 4.58
C LYS A 124 -13.85 14.22 5.92
N MET A 125 -14.74 13.29 6.29
CA MET A 125 -14.60 12.50 7.53
C MET A 125 -13.33 11.63 7.48
N GLN A 126 -13.10 10.92 6.38
CA GLN A 126 -11.93 10.05 6.25
C GLN A 126 -10.61 10.84 6.23
N LYS A 127 -10.57 11.97 5.52
CA LYS A 127 -9.41 12.84 5.50
C LYS A 127 -9.06 13.31 6.91
N TYR A 128 -10.05 13.77 7.68
CA TYR A 128 -9.83 14.16 9.07
C TYR A 128 -9.33 12.99 9.92
N GLN A 129 -9.86 11.79 9.72
CA GLN A 129 -9.41 10.58 10.42
C GLN A 129 -7.95 10.23 10.10
N VAL A 130 -7.54 10.26 8.83
CA VAL A 130 -6.16 9.97 8.41
C VAL A 130 -5.19 11.04 8.90
N GLU A 131 -5.56 12.33 8.85
CA GLU A 131 -4.75 13.43 9.38
C GLU A 131 -4.48 13.32 10.89
N ASN A 132 -5.38 12.66 11.63
CA ASN A 132 -5.25 12.46 13.09
C ASN A 132 -4.83 11.03 13.48
N TRP A 133 -4.56 10.15 12.51
CA TRP A 133 -4.16 8.77 12.75
C TRP A 133 -2.81 8.68 13.49
N GLY A 134 -2.72 7.82 14.50
CA GLY A 134 -1.51 7.64 15.31
C GLY A 134 -1.28 8.69 16.39
N THR A 135 -2.17 9.68 16.53
CA THR A 135 -2.05 10.81 17.47
C THR A 135 -2.97 10.69 18.68
N ASP A 136 -2.81 11.57 19.68
CA ASP A 136 -3.72 11.69 20.82
C ASP A 136 -5.13 12.16 20.44
N ASN A 137 -5.34 12.58 19.19
CA ASN A 137 -6.61 13.05 18.64
C ASN A 137 -7.21 12.07 17.63
N GLU A 138 -6.78 10.80 17.63
CA GLU A 138 -7.39 9.75 16.81
C GLU A 138 -8.92 9.74 16.95
N VAL A 139 -9.61 9.76 15.81
CA VAL A 139 -11.06 9.66 15.71
C VAL A 139 -11.44 8.55 14.73
N TYR A 140 -12.62 7.98 14.93
CA TYR A 140 -13.15 6.85 14.19
C TYR A 140 -14.57 7.16 13.78
N PHE A 141 -14.78 7.32 12.47
CA PHE A 141 -16.07 7.72 11.93
C PHE A 141 -16.92 6.54 11.46
N GLY A 142 -18.23 6.69 11.59
CA GLY A 142 -19.23 5.88 10.89
C GLY A 142 -20.47 6.72 10.59
N ALA A 143 -21.25 6.28 9.60
CA ALA A 143 -22.51 6.93 9.24
C ALA A 143 -23.70 5.99 9.46
N ILE A 144 -24.81 6.50 9.98
CA ILE A 144 -26.09 5.77 10.00
C ILE A 144 -27.01 6.42 8.99
N THR A 145 -27.33 5.66 7.95
CA THR A 145 -28.27 6.08 6.92
C THR A 145 -29.17 4.93 6.45
N ALA A 146 -30.29 5.29 5.85
CA ALA A 146 -31.38 4.41 5.44
C ALA A 146 -32.14 5.04 4.27
N ARG A 147 -32.92 4.25 3.53
CA ARG A 147 -33.75 4.79 2.44
C ARG A 147 -35.00 5.54 2.92
N ASP A 148 -35.45 5.25 4.14
CA ASP A 148 -36.66 5.79 4.75
C ASP A 148 -36.59 5.62 6.28
N LEU A 149 -37.53 6.26 6.99
CA LEU A 149 -37.66 6.21 8.46
C LEU A 149 -37.87 4.78 8.99
N GLU A 150 -38.65 3.96 8.27
CA GLU A 150 -38.97 2.58 8.68
C GLU A 150 -37.68 1.74 8.74
N MET A 151 -36.83 1.86 7.73
CA MET A 151 -35.54 1.20 7.69
C MET A 151 -34.53 1.79 8.66
N LEU A 152 -34.56 3.10 8.92
CA LEU A 152 -33.71 3.69 9.96
C LEU A 152 -34.01 3.05 11.31
N SER A 153 -35.28 2.95 11.70
CA SER A 153 -35.69 2.27 12.92
C SER A 153 -35.22 0.82 12.94
N PHE A 154 -35.44 0.08 11.84
CA PHE A 154 -34.99 -1.31 11.75
C PHE A 154 -33.48 -1.47 11.94
N ILE A 155 -32.67 -0.61 11.30
CA ILE A 155 -31.20 -0.65 11.40
C ILE A 155 -30.73 -0.31 12.82
N THR A 156 -31.24 0.76 13.42
CA THR A 156 -30.86 1.16 14.80
C THR A 156 -31.22 0.08 15.83
N MET A 157 -32.38 -0.57 15.69
CA MET A 157 -32.77 -1.69 16.53
C MET A 157 -31.88 -2.91 16.34
N LYS A 158 -31.55 -3.29 15.09
CA LYS A 158 -30.60 -4.38 14.82
C LYS A 158 -29.24 -4.11 15.47
N MET A 159 -28.70 -2.90 15.30
CA MET A 159 -27.42 -2.51 15.91
C MET A 159 -27.45 -2.64 17.43
N TYR A 160 -28.52 -2.16 18.07
CA TYR A 160 -28.68 -2.28 19.52
C TYR A 160 -28.78 -3.75 19.97
N LEU A 161 -29.64 -4.53 19.32
CA LEU A 161 -29.84 -5.94 19.64
C LEU A 161 -28.54 -6.73 19.49
N TYR A 162 -27.79 -6.52 18.40
CA TYR A 162 -26.54 -7.24 18.15
C TYR A 162 -25.45 -6.96 19.16
N ARG A 163 -25.44 -5.77 19.80
CA ARG A 163 -24.57 -5.49 20.95
C ARG A 163 -24.92 -6.35 22.17
N LYS A 164 -26.14 -6.87 22.26
CA LYS A 164 -26.59 -7.69 23.40
C LYS A 164 -26.42 -9.19 23.16
N ILE A 165 -26.28 -9.63 21.91
CA ILE A 165 -26.12 -11.05 21.56
C ILE A 165 -24.75 -11.58 22.01
N ASN A 166 -24.76 -12.70 22.72
CA ASN A 166 -23.57 -13.46 23.10
C ASN A 166 -23.57 -14.80 22.36
N ARG A 167 -22.91 -14.87 21.20
CA ARG A 167 -22.87 -16.07 20.34
C ARG A 167 -21.50 -16.30 19.75
N LYS A 168 -21.18 -17.58 19.53
CA LYS A 168 -19.93 -17.99 18.87
C LYS A 168 -19.78 -17.30 17.52
N ASP A 169 -18.66 -16.61 17.34
CA ASP A 169 -18.43 -15.84 16.14
C ASP A 169 -18.04 -16.73 14.95
N LYS A 170 -18.89 -16.69 13.93
CA LYS A 170 -18.66 -17.33 12.62
C LYS A 170 -18.36 -16.28 11.57
N SER A 171 -17.39 -16.59 10.72
CA SER A 171 -16.87 -15.67 9.72
C SER A 171 -16.77 -16.37 8.37
N MET A 172 -17.22 -15.69 7.32
CA MET A 172 -17.05 -16.12 5.94
C MET A 172 -16.17 -15.13 5.19
N ILE A 173 -15.19 -15.65 4.45
CA ILE A 173 -14.32 -14.89 3.56
C ILE A 173 -14.52 -15.43 2.15
N ILE A 174 -14.95 -14.55 1.25
CA ILE A 174 -15.07 -14.83 -0.18
C ILE A 174 -13.89 -14.16 -0.86
N ASP A 175 -12.92 -14.97 -1.27
CA ASP A 175 -11.68 -14.52 -1.90
C ASP A 175 -11.67 -14.88 -3.39
N ARG A 176 -12.19 -13.97 -4.22
CA ARG A 176 -12.18 -14.13 -5.68
C ARG A 176 -10.80 -13.87 -6.30
N LEU A 177 -9.77 -13.59 -5.51
CA LEU A 177 -8.41 -13.44 -6.02
C LEU A 177 -7.55 -14.68 -5.74
N ASP A 178 -8.00 -15.59 -4.86
CA ASP A 178 -7.34 -16.87 -4.64
C ASP A 178 -7.79 -17.94 -5.65
N PHE A 179 -7.05 -18.01 -6.77
CA PHE A 179 -7.25 -19.02 -7.81
C PHE A 179 -6.71 -20.40 -7.43
N ASN A 180 -5.88 -20.49 -6.39
CA ASN A 180 -5.18 -21.72 -6.00
C ASN A 180 -5.95 -22.54 -4.97
N LEU A 181 -6.93 -21.93 -4.29
CA LEU A 181 -7.73 -22.62 -3.30
C LEU A 181 -8.81 -23.52 -3.95
N GLU A 182 -8.44 -24.79 -4.14
CA GLU A 182 -9.29 -25.80 -4.77
C GLU A 182 -10.52 -26.19 -3.94
N LYS A 183 -10.41 -26.20 -2.61
CA LYS A 183 -11.46 -26.65 -1.69
C LYS A 183 -11.84 -25.55 -0.72
N VAL A 184 -13.08 -25.58 -0.24
CA VAL A 184 -13.52 -24.72 0.87
C VAL A 184 -12.71 -25.04 2.12
N LEU A 185 -12.13 -24.01 2.75
CA LEU A 185 -11.54 -24.15 4.08
C LEU A 185 -12.62 -23.87 5.11
N ASN A 186 -12.76 -24.75 6.09
CA ASN A 186 -13.68 -24.57 7.21
C ASN A 186 -12.97 -24.97 8.50
N THR A 187 -12.35 -24.00 9.16
CA THR A 187 -11.54 -24.20 10.37
C THR A 187 -11.92 -23.15 11.42
N ASN A 188 -12.15 -23.58 12.66
CA ASN A 188 -12.39 -22.68 13.81
C ASN A 188 -13.44 -21.59 13.58
N ASN A 189 -14.62 -21.98 13.08
CA ASN A 189 -15.72 -21.06 12.78
C ASN A 189 -15.36 -20.02 11.68
N ARG A 190 -14.35 -20.30 10.85
CA ARG A 190 -13.96 -19.49 9.70
C ARG A 190 -14.10 -20.31 8.42
N ILE A 191 -14.86 -19.78 7.47
CA ILE A 191 -15.08 -20.37 6.16
C ILE A 191 -14.37 -19.50 5.13
N VAL A 192 -13.54 -20.11 4.28
CA VAL A 192 -12.85 -19.42 3.17
C VAL A 192 -13.25 -20.06 1.84
N LEU A 193 -13.86 -19.26 0.98
CA LEU A 193 -14.25 -19.62 -0.38
C LEU A 193 -13.31 -18.94 -1.37
N GLY A 194 -12.39 -19.70 -1.95
CA GLY A 194 -11.53 -19.22 -3.05
C GLY A 194 -12.28 -19.07 -4.37
N TYR A 195 -11.59 -18.63 -5.43
CA TYR A 195 -12.19 -18.37 -6.74
C TYR A 195 -13.04 -19.55 -7.23
N LYS A 196 -12.62 -20.80 -7.12
CA LYS A 196 -13.40 -21.93 -7.66
C LYS A 196 -14.70 -22.20 -6.90
N ASN A 197 -14.76 -21.81 -5.62
CA ASN A 197 -15.83 -22.14 -4.69
C ASN A 197 -16.72 -20.94 -4.33
N ALA A 198 -16.38 -19.73 -4.76
CA ALA A 198 -17.18 -18.52 -4.58
C ALA A 198 -18.41 -18.52 -5.52
N THR A 199 -19.35 -19.45 -5.30
CA THR A 199 -20.64 -19.54 -6.01
C THR A 199 -21.79 -19.14 -5.08
N THR A 200 -22.88 -18.63 -5.63
CA THR A 200 -24.08 -18.29 -4.84
C THR A 200 -24.64 -19.49 -4.08
N ASP A 201 -24.62 -20.69 -4.67
CA ASP A 201 -25.08 -21.92 -4.00
C ASP A 201 -24.24 -22.25 -2.76
N ASN A 202 -22.92 -22.13 -2.85
CA ASN A 202 -22.04 -22.36 -1.69
C ASN A 202 -22.26 -21.31 -0.60
N ILE A 203 -22.39 -20.04 -1.00
CA ILE A 203 -22.68 -18.95 -0.05
C ILE A 203 -23.99 -19.22 0.67
N GLU A 204 -25.04 -19.57 -0.09
CA GLU A 204 -26.36 -19.88 0.46
C GLU A 204 -26.31 -21.09 1.41
N ASN A 205 -25.64 -22.19 1.00
CA ASN A 205 -25.50 -23.39 1.83
C ASN A 205 -24.89 -23.07 3.20
N TYR A 206 -23.81 -22.29 3.24
CA TYR A 206 -23.13 -21.98 4.50
C TYR A 206 -23.82 -20.90 5.34
N LEU A 207 -24.56 -19.98 4.72
CA LEU A 207 -25.27 -18.91 5.45
C LEU A 207 -26.68 -19.31 5.89
N ASN A 208 -27.29 -20.33 5.29
CA ASN A 208 -28.64 -20.78 5.66
C ASN A 208 -28.67 -21.60 6.96
N GLU A 209 -27.57 -22.25 7.34
CA GLU A 209 -27.50 -23.09 8.54
C GLU A 209 -27.62 -22.26 9.83
N GLU A 210 -27.02 -21.08 9.88
CA GLU A 210 -27.02 -20.19 11.03
C GLU A 210 -26.62 -18.75 10.66
N MET A 211 -26.82 -17.80 11.58
CA MET A 211 -26.39 -16.41 11.39
C MET A 211 -24.88 -16.25 11.64
N HIS A 212 -24.16 -15.75 10.65
CA HIS A 212 -22.73 -15.44 10.79
C HIS A 212 -22.52 -14.04 11.36
N SER A 213 -21.43 -13.85 12.07
CA SER A 213 -21.05 -12.53 12.60
C SER A 213 -20.48 -11.64 11.51
N HIS A 214 -19.71 -12.24 10.60
CA HIS A 214 -18.89 -11.50 9.65
C HIS A 214 -18.92 -12.14 8.26
N LEU A 215 -19.07 -11.29 7.25
CA LEU A 215 -18.81 -11.64 5.86
C LEU A 215 -17.79 -10.66 5.29
N THR A 216 -16.78 -11.17 4.59
CA THR A 216 -15.92 -10.33 3.77
C THR A 216 -15.90 -10.83 2.33
N VAL A 217 -15.86 -9.91 1.39
CA VAL A 217 -15.82 -10.22 -0.04
C VAL A 217 -14.73 -9.38 -0.69
N VAL A 218 -13.86 -9.99 -1.47
CA VAL A 218 -12.95 -9.29 -2.38
C VAL A 218 -13.25 -9.75 -3.80
N GLY A 219 -13.40 -8.81 -4.73
CA GLY A 219 -13.71 -9.09 -6.13
C GLY A 219 -14.19 -7.87 -6.90
N HIS A 220 -14.63 -8.08 -8.13
CA HIS A 220 -15.17 -7.01 -8.97
C HIS A 220 -16.66 -6.77 -8.68
N GLY A 221 -17.11 -5.54 -8.89
CA GLY A 221 -18.46 -5.13 -8.58
C GLY A 221 -18.77 -3.73 -9.12
N ARG A 222 -20.02 -3.35 -8.90
CA ARG A 222 -20.61 -2.03 -9.11
C ARG A 222 -21.53 -1.74 -7.92
N ASP A 223 -22.22 -0.61 -7.95
CA ASP A 223 -23.20 -0.25 -6.91
C ASP A 223 -24.46 -1.13 -6.88
N ASP A 224 -24.73 -1.90 -7.93
CA ASP A 224 -25.87 -2.81 -8.04
C ASP A 224 -25.54 -4.31 -7.91
N ILE A 225 -24.25 -4.69 -7.98
CA ILE A 225 -23.84 -6.10 -8.10
C ILE A 225 -22.40 -6.35 -7.64
N VAL A 226 -22.16 -7.50 -7.00
CA VAL A 226 -20.80 -8.05 -6.76
C VAL A 226 -20.67 -9.40 -7.44
N TRP A 227 -19.64 -9.55 -8.27
CA TRP A 227 -19.46 -10.72 -9.14
C TRP A 227 -18.87 -11.91 -8.39
N MET A 228 -19.62 -13.02 -8.42
CA MET A 228 -19.15 -14.32 -7.95
C MET A 228 -18.61 -15.14 -9.13
N THR A 229 -18.06 -16.32 -8.86
CA THR A 229 -17.55 -17.24 -9.90
C THR A 229 -18.67 -17.79 -10.76
N LYS A 230 -19.75 -18.16 -10.09
CA LYS A 230 -21.03 -18.53 -10.69
C LYS A 230 -22.09 -17.78 -9.90
N GLY A 231 -22.73 -16.81 -10.57
CA GLY A 231 -23.74 -15.94 -9.99
C GLY A 231 -23.23 -14.59 -9.50
N SER A 232 -24.03 -13.93 -8.66
CA SER A 232 -23.70 -12.62 -8.10
C SER A 232 -24.44 -12.30 -6.81
N LEU A 233 -23.86 -11.45 -5.96
CA LEU A 233 -24.58 -10.75 -4.92
C LEU A 233 -25.31 -9.53 -5.53
N CYS A 234 -26.61 -9.41 -5.28
CA CYS A 234 -27.49 -8.48 -6.00
C CYS A 234 -28.07 -7.41 -5.07
N ALA A 235 -28.17 -6.18 -5.57
CA ALA A 235 -28.69 -5.02 -4.85
C ALA A 235 -30.21 -4.88 -4.84
N ARG A 236 -30.98 -5.84 -5.35
CA ARG A 236 -32.45 -5.75 -5.36
C ARG A 236 -33.00 -5.82 -3.93
N SER A 237 -33.62 -4.73 -3.48
CA SER A 237 -34.28 -4.63 -2.18
C SER A 237 -35.43 -5.64 -2.00
N LYS A 238 -35.68 -6.05 -0.74
CA LYS A 238 -36.87 -6.84 -0.31
C LYS A 238 -38.18 -6.08 -0.57
N TYR A 239 -38.12 -4.76 -0.78
CA TYR A 239 -39.25 -3.83 -0.76
C TYR A 239 -39.58 -3.22 -2.14
N CYS A 240 -39.02 -3.76 -3.24
CA CYS A 240 -39.38 -3.34 -4.59
C CYS A 240 -40.82 -3.77 -4.91
N GLN A 241 -41.82 -2.89 -4.69
CA GLN A 241 -43.23 -3.19 -4.99
C GLN A 241 -43.92 -2.19 -5.93
N SER A 242 -43.30 -1.07 -6.29
CA SER A 242 -43.85 -0.12 -7.26
C SER A 242 -42.75 0.71 -7.93
N TYR A 243 -42.94 0.93 -9.24
CA TYR A 243 -42.08 1.73 -10.11
C TYR A 243 -42.51 3.18 -10.10
N ASN A 244 -41.54 4.07 -10.19
CA ASN A 244 -41.76 5.46 -10.51
C ASN A 244 -41.07 5.71 -11.85
N ASP A 245 -41.79 6.24 -12.84
CA ASP A 245 -41.32 6.35 -14.23
C ASP A 245 -40.13 7.34 -14.40
N SER A 246 -39.76 8.07 -13.34
CA SER A 246 -38.71 9.08 -13.35
C SER A 246 -37.30 8.58 -12.98
N GLU A 247 -37.12 7.31 -12.59
CA GLU A 247 -35.82 6.78 -12.16
C GLU A 247 -35.13 5.95 -13.26
N ASN A 248 -33.80 5.91 -13.26
CA ASN A 248 -33.07 4.88 -14.00
C ASN A 248 -33.38 3.51 -13.36
N LEU A 249 -33.92 2.58 -14.14
CA LEU A 249 -34.37 1.27 -13.67
C LEU A 249 -33.56 0.11 -14.30
N PRO A 250 -33.21 -0.93 -13.54
CA PRO A 250 -32.60 -2.14 -14.09
C PRO A 250 -33.61 -3.05 -14.79
N SER A 251 -33.16 -3.98 -15.62
CA SER A 251 -34.03 -4.93 -16.35
C SER A 251 -35.03 -5.68 -15.46
N CYS A 252 -34.65 -6.03 -14.22
CA CYS A 252 -35.54 -6.73 -13.29
C CYS A 252 -36.74 -5.89 -12.81
N ALA A 253 -36.67 -4.56 -12.97
CA ALA A 253 -37.80 -3.66 -12.75
C ALA A 253 -38.88 -3.78 -13.85
N PHE A 254 -38.55 -4.29 -15.02
CA PHE A 254 -39.53 -4.47 -16.10
C PHE A 254 -40.15 -5.87 -16.11
N GLY A 255 -39.86 -6.70 -15.09
CA GLY A 255 -40.31 -8.09 -15.02
C GLY A 255 -39.51 -9.07 -15.89
N GLU A 256 -38.46 -8.59 -16.56
CA GLU A 256 -37.62 -9.38 -17.49
C GLU A 256 -36.56 -10.25 -16.79
N GLY A 257 -36.58 -10.32 -15.46
CA GLY A 257 -35.56 -11.06 -14.71
C GLY A 257 -34.23 -10.30 -14.66
N CYS A 258 -33.11 -11.02 -14.57
CA CYS A 258 -31.80 -10.38 -14.52
C CYS A 258 -31.27 -10.11 -15.94
N PHE A 259 -30.46 -9.05 -16.11
CA PHE A 259 -29.88 -8.66 -17.41
C PHE A 259 -28.92 -9.67 -18.05
N ARG A 260 -28.61 -10.78 -17.36
CA ARG A 260 -27.84 -11.91 -17.88
C ARG A 260 -28.68 -13.16 -17.71
N ASP A 261 -28.89 -13.86 -18.82
CA ASP A 261 -29.56 -15.15 -18.83
C ASP A 261 -28.83 -16.14 -17.91
N GLU A 262 -29.61 -16.98 -17.21
CA GLU A 262 -29.12 -18.04 -16.33
C GLU A 262 -28.22 -17.59 -15.15
N MET A 263 -28.12 -16.29 -14.89
CA MET A 263 -27.33 -15.80 -13.76
C MET A 263 -28.04 -16.08 -12.43
N ASN A 264 -27.48 -16.95 -11.61
CA ASN A 264 -27.95 -17.15 -10.24
C ASN A 264 -27.65 -15.89 -9.40
N VAL A 265 -28.70 -15.26 -8.86
CA VAL A 265 -28.58 -14.03 -8.09
C VAL A 265 -28.98 -14.24 -6.64
N MET A 266 -28.12 -13.84 -5.72
CA MET A 266 -28.40 -13.81 -4.29
C MET A 266 -28.56 -12.36 -3.83
N PRO A 267 -29.79 -11.88 -3.55
CA PRO A 267 -29.98 -10.54 -3.01
C PRO A 267 -29.24 -10.34 -1.69
N MET A 268 -28.63 -9.17 -1.49
CA MET A 268 -27.86 -8.86 -0.29
C MET A 268 -28.67 -9.00 1.00
N TRP A 269 -29.98 -8.71 0.97
CA TRP A 269 -30.85 -8.82 2.15
C TRP A 269 -31.09 -10.28 2.59
N LYS A 270 -30.80 -11.26 1.73
CA LYS A 270 -30.86 -12.68 2.09
C LYS A 270 -29.61 -13.17 2.82
N LEU A 271 -28.52 -12.40 2.81
CA LEU A 271 -27.31 -12.77 3.50
C LEU A 271 -27.55 -12.72 5.00
N ASN A 272 -27.41 -13.87 5.64
CA ASN A 272 -27.65 -14.02 7.06
C ASN A 272 -26.40 -13.67 7.89
N VAL A 273 -25.98 -12.41 7.83
CA VAL A 273 -24.72 -11.94 8.41
C VAL A 273 -24.90 -10.59 9.12
N ARG A 274 -24.20 -10.38 10.25
CA ARG A 274 -24.34 -9.13 11.02
C ARG A 274 -23.51 -7.98 10.48
N ASN A 275 -22.26 -8.24 10.11
CA ASN A 275 -21.30 -7.22 9.69
C ASN A 275 -20.63 -7.63 8.38
N THR A 276 -20.52 -6.71 7.43
CA THR A 276 -19.96 -7.01 6.10
C THR A 276 -18.85 -6.05 5.71
N PHE A 277 -17.78 -6.56 5.12
CA PHE A 277 -16.77 -5.77 4.41
C PHE A 277 -16.66 -6.22 2.94
N ILE A 278 -16.99 -5.34 2.01
CA ILE A 278 -16.93 -5.60 0.57
C ILE A 278 -15.84 -4.75 -0.07
N SER A 279 -14.67 -5.37 -0.29
CA SER A 279 -13.55 -4.84 -1.06
C SER A 279 -13.84 -4.97 -2.56
N SER A 280 -14.68 -4.08 -3.08
CA SER A 280 -15.06 -4.03 -4.50
C SER A 280 -15.35 -2.61 -4.96
N CYS A 281 -15.18 -2.33 -6.25
CA CYS A 281 -15.45 -1.03 -6.83
C CYS A 281 -16.92 -0.64 -6.63
N PHE A 282 -17.15 0.59 -6.15
CA PHE A 282 -18.49 1.15 -5.95
C PHE A 282 -19.43 0.31 -5.06
N SER A 283 -18.89 -0.56 -4.20
CA SER A 283 -19.69 -1.41 -3.30
C SER A 283 -20.51 -0.61 -2.27
N LEU A 284 -20.17 0.66 -2.04
CA LEU A 284 -20.87 1.57 -1.14
C LEU A 284 -21.19 2.86 -1.85
N LYS A 285 -22.47 3.09 -2.14
CA LYS A 285 -22.99 4.40 -2.52
C LYS A 285 -24.20 4.73 -1.67
N THR A 286 -24.06 5.77 -0.87
CA THR A 286 -25.09 6.33 0.00
C THR A 286 -26.07 7.19 -0.79
N ASN A 287 -25.59 7.93 -1.78
CA ASN A 287 -26.40 8.65 -2.79
C ASN A 287 -25.79 8.40 -4.19
N GLU A 288 -26.32 9.07 -5.23
CA GLU A 288 -25.72 9.09 -6.57
C GLU A 288 -25.44 7.68 -7.16
N SER A 289 -26.27 6.72 -6.79
CA SER A 289 -26.26 5.36 -7.35
C SER A 289 -26.73 5.39 -8.81
N LEU A 290 -26.25 4.42 -9.60
CA LEU A 290 -26.63 4.26 -11.00
C LEU A 290 -28.15 4.10 -11.19
N PHE A 291 -28.76 3.37 -10.25
CA PHE A 291 -30.21 3.18 -10.13
C PHE A 291 -30.71 3.77 -8.80
N GLY A 292 -32.03 3.84 -8.62
CA GLY A 292 -32.63 4.28 -7.36
C GLY A 292 -32.18 3.44 -6.14
N LEU A 293 -32.35 3.98 -4.93
CA LEU A 293 -31.85 3.37 -3.68
C LEU A 293 -32.34 1.92 -3.45
N LYS A 294 -33.49 1.55 -4.04
CA LYS A 294 -34.04 0.18 -4.03
C LYS A 294 -33.16 -0.85 -4.77
N TYR A 295 -32.17 -0.39 -5.53
CA TYR A 295 -31.23 -1.18 -6.32
C TYR A 295 -29.77 -0.84 -5.98
N SER A 296 -29.51 -0.33 -4.77
CA SER A 296 -28.15 -0.09 -4.25
C SER A 296 -27.74 -1.22 -3.29
N LEU A 297 -26.52 -1.74 -3.47
CA LEU A 297 -25.97 -2.84 -2.67
C LEU A 297 -26.02 -2.53 -1.17
N LEU A 298 -25.71 -1.28 -0.80
CA LEU A 298 -25.74 -0.83 0.58
C LEU A 298 -27.15 -0.97 1.18
N TYR A 299 -28.16 -0.38 0.55
CA TYR A 299 -29.50 -0.38 1.11
C TYR A 299 -30.15 -1.76 1.05
N SER A 300 -29.84 -2.56 0.02
CA SER A 300 -30.25 -3.96 0.02
C SER A 300 -29.55 -4.79 1.09
N ALA A 301 -28.32 -4.48 1.51
CA ALA A 301 -27.70 -5.15 2.65
C ALA A 301 -28.44 -4.77 3.94
N LEU A 302 -28.69 -3.48 4.14
CA LEU A 302 -29.34 -2.94 5.33
C LEU A 302 -30.81 -3.38 5.50
N ASP A 303 -31.46 -3.83 4.41
CA ASP A 303 -32.78 -4.46 4.43
C ASP A 303 -32.82 -5.85 5.09
N GLY A 304 -31.67 -6.54 5.13
CA GLY A 304 -31.54 -7.88 5.68
C GLY A 304 -31.10 -7.87 7.14
N THR A 305 -30.29 -8.85 7.53
CA THR A 305 -29.72 -8.93 8.87
C THR A 305 -28.46 -8.07 9.04
N ILE A 306 -27.90 -7.49 7.98
CA ILE A 306 -26.68 -6.69 8.08
C ILE A 306 -26.97 -5.40 8.86
N ALA A 307 -26.18 -5.15 9.90
CA ALA A 307 -26.22 -3.95 10.73
C ALA A 307 -25.04 -3.01 10.48
N SER A 308 -23.94 -3.53 9.93
CA SER A 308 -22.80 -2.70 9.52
C SER A 308 -22.26 -3.13 8.16
N PHE A 309 -21.87 -2.13 7.37
CA PHE A 309 -21.39 -2.33 6.02
C PHE A 309 -20.16 -1.45 5.77
N ILE A 310 -19.03 -2.08 5.46
CA ILE A 310 -17.83 -1.41 4.99
C ILE A 310 -17.69 -1.64 3.48
N GLY A 311 -17.57 -0.57 2.72
CA GLY A 311 -17.35 -0.65 1.27
C GLY A 311 -16.76 0.63 0.70
N SER A 312 -16.66 0.71 -0.62
CA SER A 312 -16.05 1.84 -1.31
C SER A 312 -17.00 2.54 -2.29
N PRO A 313 -17.07 3.88 -2.31
CA PRO A 313 -17.72 4.66 -3.37
C PRO A 313 -16.82 4.87 -4.59
N HIS A 314 -15.60 4.34 -4.58
CA HIS A 314 -14.61 4.56 -5.64
C HIS A 314 -14.20 3.23 -6.31
N ILE A 315 -13.37 3.36 -7.34
CA ILE A 315 -12.59 2.25 -7.86
C ILE A 315 -11.51 1.92 -6.82
N VAL A 316 -11.44 0.66 -6.43
CA VAL A 316 -10.42 0.18 -5.49
C VAL A 316 -9.61 -0.95 -6.12
N ASP A 317 -8.31 -0.97 -5.81
CA ASP A 317 -7.46 -2.11 -6.07
C ASP A 317 -7.61 -3.12 -4.94
N GLY A 318 -8.63 -3.98 -5.07
CA GLY A 318 -8.99 -4.95 -4.04
C GLY A 318 -7.85 -5.94 -3.77
N SER A 319 -7.59 -6.22 -2.50
CA SER A 319 -6.56 -7.18 -2.10
C SER A 319 -7.01 -8.04 -0.93
N SER A 320 -6.83 -9.35 -1.04
CA SER A 320 -7.35 -10.32 -0.07
C SER A 320 -6.79 -10.13 1.34
N PHE A 321 -5.60 -9.56 1.49
CA PHE A 321 -5.04 -9.32 2.83
C PHE A 321 -5.86 -8.31 3.64
N LEU A 322 -6.55 -7.36 3.01
CA LEU A 322 -7.43 -6.42 3.71
C LEU A 322 -8.63 -7.16 4.33
N ASN A 323 -9.16 -8.15 3.63
CA ASN A 323 -10.25 -9.00 4.13
C ASN A 323 -9.78 -9.89 5.29
N TYR A 324 -8.57 -10.44 5.19
CA TYR A 324 -7.97 -11.20 6.29
C TYR A 324 -7.68 -10.29 7.50
N LEU A 325 -7.20 -9.08 7.27
CA LEU A 325 -6.97 -8.07 8.31
C LEU A 325 -8.28 -7.69 9.01
N TYR A 326 -9.35 -7.43 8.25
CA TYR A 326 -10.68 -7.16 8.81
C TYR A 326 -11.11 -8.28 9.77
N ILE A 327 -11.04 -9.54 9.33
CA ILE A 327 -11.46 -10.68 10.14
C ILE A 327 -10.55 -10.84 11.37
N ALA A 328 -9.23 -10.65 11.23
CA ALA A 328 -8.30 -10.73 12.34
C ALA A 328 -8.59 -9.66 13.40
N LEU A 329 -8.82 -8.41 12.99
CA LEU A 329 -9.09 -7.31 13.91
C LEU A 329 -10.44 -7.47 14.62
N ILE A 330 -11.53 -7.77 13.89
CA ILE A 330 -12.87 -7.85 14.50
C ILE A 330 -12.97 -9.02 15.49
N ARG A 331 -12.39 -10.18 15.14
CA ARG A 331 -12.31 -11.34 16.03
C ARG A 331 -11.34 -11.13 17.20
N SER A 332 -10.51 -10.09 17.13
CA SER A 332 -9.65 -9.63 18.23
C SER A 332 -10.21 -8.46 19.02
N GLY A 333 -11.50 -8.16 18.85
CA GLY A 333 -12.21 -7.21 19.69
C GLY A 333 -11.95 -5.74 19.35
N PHE A 334 -11.46 -5.46 18.13
CA PHE A 334 -11.41 -4.10 17.62
C PHE A 334 -12.81 -3.63 17.23
N ARG A 335 -13.07 -2.34 17.38
CA ARG A 335 -14.33 -1.70 16.96
C ARG A 335 -14.33 -1.44 15.47
N ILE A 336 -15.52 -1.40 14.86
CA ILE A 336 -15.67 -1.27 13.39
C ILE A 336 -15.00 0.00 12.85
N GLY A 337 -15.11 1.12 13.57
CA GLY A 337 -14.42 2.36 13.20
C GLY A 337 -12.90 2.23 13.23
N GLU A 338 -12.35 1.56 14.24
CA GLU A 338 -10.91 1.27 14.34
C GLU A 338 -10.45 0.39 13.17
N ILE A 339 -11.24 -0.62 12.83
CA ILE A 339 -10.97 -1.55 11.74
C ILE A 339 -10.94 -0.82 10.40
N SER A 340 -11.96 0.00 10.10
CA SER A 340 -12.00 0.75 8.85
C SER A 340 -10.84 1.72 8.71
N ALA A 341 -10.49 2.41 9.80
CA ALA A 341 -9.35 3.32 9.81
C ALA A 341 -8.04 2.58 9.58
N PHE A 342 -7.87 1.40 10.19
CA PHE A 342 -6.71 0.54 9.99
C PHE A 342 -6.61 0.03 8.54
N ILE A 343 -7.74 -0.41 7.96
CA ILE A 343 -7.82 -0.87 6.58
C ILE A 343 -7.45 0.27 5.62
N ASN A 344 -7.99 1.48 5.82
CA ASN A 344 -7.65 2.64 4.97
C ASN A 344 -6.18 3.03 5.09
N GLN A 345 -5.62 3.00 6.30
CA GLN A 345 -4.19 3.27 6.47
C GLN A 345 -3.33 2.21 5.76
N ALA A 346 -3.66 0.93 5.94
CA ALA A 346 -2.97 -0.16 5.23
C ALA A 346 -3.16 -0.06 3.70
N TYR A 347 -4.32 0.41 3.24
CA TYR A 347 -4.58 0.63 1.82
C TYR A 347 -3.67 1.73 1.24
N LEU A 348 -3.51 2.83 1.99
CA LEU A 348 -2.65 3.96 1.63
C LEU A 348 -1.16 3.61 1.70
N ASP A 349 -0.70 3.06 2.82
CA ASP A 349 0.71 2.75 3.08
C ASP A 349 1.31 1.81 2.03
N TYR A 350 0.51 0.88 1.51
CA TYR A 350 0.91 -0.09 0.49
C TYR A 350 0.68 0.38 -0.94
N GLY A 351 0.23 1.63 -1.14
CA GLY A 351 0.04 2.23 -2.46
C GLY A 351 -1.07 1.58 -3.27
N PHE A 352 -2.16 1.13 -2.63
CA PHE A 352 -3.34 0.62 -3.34
C PHE A 352 -4.30 1.73 -3.77
N GLY A 353 -4.33 2.86 -3.06
CA GLY A 353 -5.13 4.01 -3.46
C GLY A 353 -5.02 5.17 -2.47
N CYS A 354 -6.14 5.83 -2.20
CA CYS A 354 -6.22 7.06 -1.41
C CYS A 354 -6.80 6.84 0.01
N GLU A 355 -6.74 7.90 0.82
CA GLU A 355 -7.22 7.97 2.20
C GLU A 355 -8.73 7.68 2.36
N SER A 356 -9.52 7.83 1.29
CA SER A 356 -10.96 7.61 1.24
C SER A 356 -11.35 6.26 0.63
N GLY A 357 -10.49 5.24 0.77
CA GLY A 357 -10.72 3.92 0.18
C GLY A 357 -12.03 3.26 0.61
N TYR A 358 -12.31 3.21 1.92
CA TYR A 358 -13.45 2.51 2.50
C TYR A 358 -14.17 3.31 3.58
N PHE A 359 -15.49 3.12 3.71
CA PHE A 359 -16.32 3.83 4.68
C PHE A 359 -17.21 2.87 5.47
N VAL A 360 -17.51 3.25 6.71
CA VAL A 360 -18.42 2.51 7.58
C VAL A 360 -19.82 3.10 7.47
N ILE A 361 -20.78 2.30 7.00
CA ILE A 361 -22.19 2.52 7.29
C ILE A 361 -22.56 1.64 8.49
N GLY A 362 -22.68 2.30 9.63
CA GLY A 362 -23.05 1.74 10.90
C GLY A 362 -22.46 2.50 12.08
N ASP A 363 -22.65 1.95 13.28
CA ASP A 363 -22.06 2.51 14.49
C ASP A 363 -20.57 2.13 14.60
N PRO A 364 -19.64 3.12 14.51
CA PRO A 364 -18.21 2.84 14.54
C PRO A 364 -17.72 2.32 15.88
N SER A 365 -18.51 2.49 16.96
CA SER A 365 -18.18 2.00 18.30
C SER A 365 -18.64 0.56 18.54
N TYR A 366 -19.29 -0.09 17.57
CA TYR A 366 -19.67 -1.49 17.68
C TYR A 366 -18.43 -2.38 17.82
N LYS A 367 -18.49 -3.31 18.76
CA LYS A 367 -17.47 -4.32 19.09
C LYS A 367 -18.18 -5.66 19.28
N GLU A 368 -17.60 -6.74 18.77
CA GLU A 368 -18.14 -8.08 19.04
C GLU A 368 -17.96 -8.44 20.51
N LYS A 369 -18.91 -9.20 21.07
CA LYS A 369 -18.83 -9.69 22.45
C LYS A 369 -17.91 -10.91 22.60
N CYS A 370 -17.85 -11.78 21.59
CA CYS A 370 -17.14 -13.06 21.65
C CYS A 370 -15.80 -13.03 20.93
N TYR A 371 -14.87 -12.22 21.41
CA TYR A 371 -13.55 -12.07 20.77
C TYR A 371 -12.42 -12.76 21.53
N GLU A 372 -11.34 -13.05 20.80
CA GLU A 372 -10.07 -13.53 21.35
C GLU A 372 -9.08 -12.37 21.39
N SER A 373 -8.64 -12.00 22.60
CA SER A 373 -7.67 -10.90 22.74
C SER A 373 -6.40 -11.15 21.92
N PRO A 374 -5.84 -10.12 21.26
CA PRO A 374 -4.63 -10.29 20.47
C PRO A 374 -3.45 -10.66 21.37
N VAL A 375 -2.55 -11.50 20.85
CA VAL A 375 -1.29 -11.81 21.52
C VAL A 375 -0.37 -10.61 21.40
N LYS A 376 0.05 -10.04 22.53
CA LYS A 376 0.94 -8.87 22.56
C LYS A 376 2.36 -9.29 22.88
N ILE A 377 3.32 -8.83 22.08
CA ILE A 377 4.74 -9.15 22.19
C ILE A 377 5.52 -7.85 22.23
N GLU A 378 6.49 -7.74 23.12
CA GLU A 378 7.52 -6.70 23.06
C GLU A 378 8.73 -7.25 22.32
N TRP A 379 9.15 -6.56 21.25
CA TRP A 379 10.32 -6.99 20.51
C TRP A 379 11.59 -6.67 21.31
N VAL A 380 12.34 -7.71 21.65
CA VAL A 380 13.59 -7.61 22.40
C VAL A 380 14.68 -8.12 21.47
N LYS A 381 15.62 -7.23 21.13
CA LYS A 381 16.79 -7.59 20.34
C LYS A 381 17.69 -8.48 21.20
N ASN A 382 17.84 -9.75 20.82
CA ASN A 382 18.80 -10.67 21.45
C ASN A 382 20.16 -10.66 20.73
N GLU A 383 21.13 -11.37 21.29
CA GLU A 383 22.49 -11.54 20.72
C GLU A 383 22.45 -12.16 19.31
N GLU A 384 21.46 -13.01 19.02
CA GLU A 384 21.31 -13.69 17.73
C GLU A 384 20.70 -12.82 16.62
N SER A 385 20.39 -11.55 16.89
CA SER A 385 19.79 -10.59 15.94
C SER A 385 18.37 -10.93 15.47
N TYR A 386 17.62 -11.77 16.20
CA TYR A 386 16.20 -12.06 15.94
C TYR A 386 15.43 -12.44 17.21
N GLY A 387 14.21 -11.95 17.38
CA GLY A 387 13.33 -12.37 18.48
C GLY A 387 12.65 -13.70 18.18
N LYS A 388 12.54 -14.59 19.18
CA LYS A 388 11.81 -15.86 19.13
C LYS A 388 10.71 -15.85 20.19
N TYR A 389 9.47 -16.07 19.79
CA TYR A 389 8.30 -15.97 20.67
C TYR A 389 7.36 -17.15 20.46
N TYR A 390 7.07 -17.90 21.51
CA TYR A 390 6.00 -18.90 21.46
C TYR A 390 4.64 -18.19 21.55
N VAL A 391 3.72 -18.54 20.65
CA VAL A 391 2.34 -18.06 20.67
C VAL A 391 1.39 -19.25 20.69
N ALA A 392 0.26 -19.08 21.36
CA ALA A 392 -0.86 -20.01 21.23
C ALA A 392 -1.65 -19.73 19.95
N ASP A 393 -2.61 -20.59 19.66
CA ASP A 393 -3.62 -20.38 18.62
C ASP A 393 -4.28 -18.99 18.79
N CYS A 394 -4.24 -18.15 17.75
CA CYS A 394 -4.79 -16.80 17.83
C CYS A 394 -5.18 -16.22 16.46
N ASN A 395 -6.00 -15.18 16.46
CA ASN A 395 -6.39 -14.45 15.24
C ASN A 395 -5.40 -13.34 14.86
N LEU A 396 -4.74 -12.74 15.85
CA LEU A 396 -3.89 -11.56 15.68
C LEU A 396 -2.75 -11.53 16.71
N ILE A 397 -1.55 -11.21 16.23
CA ILE A 397 -0.39 -10.91 17.06
C ILE A 397 0.00 -9.45 16.84
N ILE A 398 0.26 -8.72 17.92
CA ILE A 398 0.71 -7.32 17.88
C ILE A 398 2.10 -7.26 18.52
N ILE A 399 3.10 -6.89 17.73
CA ILE A 399 4.50 -6.82 18.17
C ILE A 399 4.92 -5.35 18.27
N ASP A 400 5.26 -4.89 19.47
CA ASP A 400 5.87 -3.57 19.69
C ASP A 400 7.33 -3.62 19.23
N LEU A 401 7.67 -2.91 18.15
CA LEU A 401 9.01 -2.84 17.58
C LEU A 401 9.86 -1.73 18.22
N GLY A 402 9.33 -1.03 19.23
CA GLY A 402 10.01 0.04 19.95
C GLY A 402 9.73 1.44 19.40
N LYS A 403 10.51 2.40 19.89
CA LYS A 403 10.35 3.83 19.58
C LYS A 403 10.76 4.19 18.15
N GLY A 404 10.11 5.21 17.61
CA GLY A 404 10.40 5.78 16.29
C GLY A 404 9.50 5.23 15.19
N ASN A 405 9.40 5.97 14.08
CA ASN A 405 8.58 5.59 12.93
C ASN A 405 9.41 4.72 11.97
N LEU A 406 9.19 3.40 12.04
CA LEU A 406 9.83 2.42 11.16
C LEU A 406 9.02 2.16 9.88
N VAL A 407 7.79 2.70 9.77
CA VAL A 407 6.87 2.47 8.65
C VAL A 407 7.51 2.96 7.34
N ASN A 408 7.93 4.23 7.30
CA ASN A 408 8.57 4.82 6.12
C ASN A 408 9.88 4.11 5.75
N LYS A 409 10.64 3.66 6.75
CA LYS A 409 11.89 2.91 6.55
C LYS A 409 11.65 1.53 5.95
N PHE A 410 10.54 0.88 6.32
CA PHE A 410 10.17 -0.41 5.77
C PHE A 410 9.77 -0.30 4.30
N PHE A 411 8.88 0.65 3.96
CA PHE A 411 8.38 0.80 2.58
C PHE A 411 9.44 1.33 1.61
N SER A 412 10.39 2.15 2.09
CA SER A 412 11.55 2.59 1.31
C SER A 412 12.57 1.47 1.09
N GLY A 413 12.60 0.46 1.97
CA GLY A 413 13.58 -0.63 1.97
C GLY A 413 14.81 -0.37 2.84
N GLU A 414 14.89 0.77 3.54
CA GLU A 414 15.96 1.05 4.51
C GLU A 414 16.06 -0.01 5.62
N ILE A 415 14.94 -0.64 5.98
CA ILE A 415 14.92 -1.78 6.90
C ILE A 415 14.21 -2.98 6.28
N ARG A 416 14.69 -4.17 6.64
CA ARG A 416 14.08 -5.46 6.30
C ARG A 416 13.44 -6.02 7.56
N VAL A 417 12.11 -6.13 7.56
CA VAL A 417 11.38 -6.88 8.60
C VAL A 417 11.11 -8.28 8.05
N VAL A 418 11.71 -9.29 8.66
CA VAL A 418 11.56 -10.69 8.27
C VAL A 418 10.85 -11.45 9.38
N VAL A 419 9.76 -12.11 9.02
CA VAL A 419 8.94 -12.92 9.93
C VAL A 419 8.84 -14.35 9.40
N SER A 420 8.94 -15.34 10.28
CA SER A 420 8.66 -16.75 9.96
C SER A 420 8.04 -17.46 11.16
N ASN A 421 7.51 -18.67 10.94
CA ASN A 421 6.96 -19.52 11.99
C ASN A 421 7.30 -21.00 11.76
N ASP A 422 7.18 -21.81 12.80
CA ASP A 422 7.46 -23.26 12.75
C ASP A 422 6.55 -24.00 11.75
N GLU A 423 5.30 -23.55 11.64
CA GLU A 423 4.27 -24.16 10.81
C GLU A 423 4.42 -23.85 9.31
N ASN A 424 5.36 -22.98 8.93
CA ASN A 424 5.47 -22.40 7.58
C ASN A 424 4.15 -21.82 7.07
N GLN A 425 3.26 -21.41 7.97
CA GLN A 425 1.99 -20.80 7.61
C GLN A 425 2.27 -19.42 7.01
N LYS A 426 1.57 -19.10 5.92
CA LYS A 426 1.64 -17.78 5.29
C LYS A 426 1.16 -16.72 6.28
N LEU A 427 2.06 -15.81 6.65
CA LEU A 427 1.75 -14.70 7.54
C LEU A 427 1.68 -13.40 6.76
N TYR A 428 0.66 -12.62 7.07
CA TYR A 428 0.49 -11.26 6.63
C TYR A 428 0.94 -10.30 7.72
N GLY A 429 1.42 -9.12 7.34
CA GLY A 429 1.93 -8.11 8.25
C GLY A 429 1.52 -6.71 7.83
N VAL A 430 1.06 -5.89 8.79
CA VAL A 430 0.87 -4.45 8.61
C VAL A 430 1.59 -3.70 9.73
N LEU A 431 2.33 -2.65 9.37
CA LEU A 431 3.00 -1.77 10.32
C LEU A 431 2.11 -0.58 10.67
N ARG A 432 2.08 -0.19 11.94
CA ARG A 432 1.39 1.01 12.43
C ARG A 432 2.33 1.83 13.30
N TYR A 433 2.43 3.13 13.04
CA TYR A 433 3.06 4.07 13.96
C TYR A 433 1.99 4.74 14.82
N SER A 434 2.11 4.67 16.15
CA SER A 434 1.18 5.30 17.09
C SER A 434 1.89 5.52 18.43
N ASN A 435 1.59 6.63 19.12
CA ASN A 435 2.15 6.96 20.43
C ASN A 435 3.69 6.89 20.47
N ASN A 436 4.33 7.37 19.41
CA ASN A 436 5.79 7.34 19.21
C ASN A 436 6.43 5.94 19.18
N LYS A 437 5.64 4.90 18.88
CA LYS A 437 6.10 3.52 18.73
C LYS A 437 5.65 2.95 17.40
N THR A 438 6.41 1.99 16.87
CA THR A 438 5.98 1.19 15.72
C THR A 438 5.49 -0.17 16.20
N TYR A 439 4.34 -0.60 15.70
CA TYR A 439 3.75 -1.90 15.94
C TYR A 439 3.67 -2.70 14.64
N LEU A 440 3.90 -4.00 14.72
CA LEU A 440 3.67 -4.95 13.63
C LEU A 440 2.49 -5.85 13.96
N TYR A 441 1.46 -5.80 13.13
CA TYR A 441 0.25 -6.60 13.25
C TYR A 441 0.38 -7.82 12.33
N LEU A 442 0.45 -9.01 12.91
CA LEU A 442 0.56 -10.27 12.17
C LEU A 442 -0.74 -11.05 12.22
N PHE A 443 -1.18 -11.53 11.05
CA PHE A 443 -2.41 -12.28 10.86
C PHE A 443 -2.27 -13.28 9.71
N SER A 444 -3.26 -14.13 9.53
CA SER A 444 -3.31 -15.16 8.48
C SER A 444 -4.70 -15.22 7.85
N SER A 445 -4.82 -15.84 6.68
CA SER A 445 -6.11 -16.17 6.05
C SER A 445 -6.92 -17.13 6.93
N GLU A 446 -6.22 -17.95 7.71
CA GLU A 446 -6.77 -18.83 8.74
C GLU A 446 -6.35 -18.34 10.14
N MET A 447 -6.72 -19.08 11.18
CA MET A 447 -6.17 -18.85 12.51
C MET A 447 -4.66 -19.09 12.52
N ILE A 448 -3.89 -18.26 13.22
CA ILE A 448 -2.47 -18.53 13.44
C ILE A 448 -2.37 -19.70 14.39
N LYS A 449 -1.66 -20.74 13.98
CA LYS A 449 -1.44 -21.94 14.80
C LYS A 449 -0.39 -21.70 15.88
N ALA A 450 -0.54 -22.40 17.00
CA ALA A 450 0.41 -22.40 18.08
C ALA A 450 1.80 -22.85 17.62
N GLY A 451 2.85 -22.17 18.09
CA GLY A 451 4.23 -22.43 17.69
C GLY A 451 5.13 -21.22 17.91
N ASN A 452 6.39 -21.32 17.50
CA ASN A 452 7.31 -20.19 17.57
C ASN A 452 7.13 -19.24 16.37
N ILE A 453 7.10 -17.95 16.65
CA ILE A 453 7.23 -16.85 15.70
C ILE A 453 8.63 -16.26 15.83
N TYR A 454 9.27 -16.05 14.69
CA TYR A 454 10.60 -15.49 14.57
C TYR A 454 10.51 -14.12 13.91
N VAL A 455 11.09 -13.09 14.51
CA VAL A 455 11.04 -11.72 13.98
C VAL A 455 12.44 -11.12 13.99
N SER A 456 12.91 -10.68 12.83
CA SER A 456 14.18 -9.95 12.72
C SER A 456 13.99 -8.64 11.97
N ILE A 457 14.61 -7.58 12.49
CA ILE A 457 14.75 -6.29 11.82
C ILE A 457 16.22 -6.13 11.45
N LYS A 458 16.50 -5.99 10.17
CA LYS A 458 17.85 -5.81 9.63
C LYS A 458 17.92 -4.52 8.84
N ASN A 459 19.12 -3.98 8.67
CA ASN A 459 19.32 -2.93 7.68
C ASN A 459 19.02 -3.50 6.29
N GLY A 460 18.32 -2.72 5.48
CA GLY A 460 18.02 -3.02 4.11
C GLY A 460 18.77 -2.13 3.14
N GLU A 461 18.35 -2.20 1.88
CA GLU A 461 18.86 -1.35 0.81
C GLU A 461 17.64 -0.74 0.13
N LEU A 462 17.72 0.55 -0.18
CA LEU A 462 16.65 1.26 -0.87
C LEU A 462 16.34 0.56 -2.21
N PHE A 463 15.05 0.36 -2.47
CA PHE A 463 14.60 -0.16 -3.77
C PHE A 463 14.71 0.95 -4.82
N ASP A 464 15.73 0.88 -5.66
CA ASP A 464 15.97 1.83 -6.74
C ASP A 464 15.90 1.13 -8.10
N PHE A 465 14.75 1.30 -8.76
CA PHE A 465 14.51 0.78 -10.11
C PHE A 465 14.81 1.81 -11.21
N SER A 466 15.17 3.06 -10.86
CA SER A 466 15.55 4.09 -11.84
C SER A 466 16.83 3.71 -12.62
N GLN A 467 17.62 2.82 -12.04
CA GLN A 467 18.82 2.21 -12.63
C GLN A 467 18.54 1.55 -13.99
N ILE A 468 17.37 0.91 -14.17
CA ILE A 468 16.99 0.32 -15.46
C ILE A 468 16.77 1.39 -16.52
N GLU A 469 16.16 2.51 -16.14
CA GLU A 469 15.91 3.63 -17.06
C GLU A 469 17.24 4.20 -17.57
N LYS A 470 18.21 4.43 -16.67
CA LYS A 470 19.57 4.85 -17.01
C LYS A 470 20.28 3.86 -17.95
N LEU A 471 20.19 2.56 -17.66
CA LEU A 471 20.76 1.52 -18.52
C LEU A 471 20.08 1.42 -19.88
N GLU A 472 18.76 1.62 -19.94
CA GLU A 472 18.00 1.64 -21.20
C GLU A 472 18.49 2.75 -22.10
N TYR A 473 18.73 3.94 -21.53
CA TYR A 473 19.30 5.06 -22.25
C TYR A 473 20.70 4.76 -22.76
N LEU A 474 21.56 4.22 -21.92
CA LEU A 474 22.90 3.84 -22.34
C LEU A 474 22.88 2.82 -23.49
N CYS A 475 21.94 1.86 -23.44
CA CYS A 475 21.75 0.89 -24.51
C CYS A 475 21.21 1.49 -25.81
N ALA A 476 20.36 2.51 -25.72
CA ALA A 476 19.85 3.22 -26.88
C ALA A 476 20.93 4.10 -27.57
N GLN A 477 21.89 4.63 -26.81
CA GLN A 477 22.95 5.49 -27.34
C GLN A 477 24.12 4.73 -27.97
N TYR A 478 24.25 3.44 -27.69
CA TYR A 478 25.42 2.67 -28.07
C TYR A 478 25.04 1.43 -28.88
N GLU A 479 24.83 1.61 -30.18
CA GLU A 479 24.50 0.53 -31.13
C GLU A 479 25.53 -0.61 -31.12
N ARG A 480 26.77 -0.32 -30.68
CA ARG A 480 27.88 -1.28 -30.59
C ARG A 480 28.01 -1.98 -29.23
N ILE A 481 27.04 -1.85 -28.33
CA ILE A 481 26.98 -2.73 -27.16
C ILE A 481 26.94 -4.18 -27.65
N SER A 482 27.81 -5.02 -27.10
CA SER A 482 27.84 -6.44 -27.45
C SER A 482 26.47 -7.08 -27.20
N GLN A 483 26.07 -8.03 -28.06
CA GLN A 483 24.81 -8.77 -27.88
C GLN A 483 24.71 -9.41 -26.47
N GLU A 484 25.87 -9.76 -25.89
CA GLU A 484 25.96 -10.28 -24.53
C GLU A 484 25.50 -9.26 -23.48
N VAL A 485 25.95 -8.00 -23.56
CA VAL A 485 25.53 -6.95 -22.63
C VAL A 485 24.05 -6.60 -22.83
N GLN A 486 23.56 -6.55 -24.07
CA GLN A 486 22.14 -6.34 -24.34
C GLN A 486 21.28 -7.46 -23.74
N LYS A 487 21.73 -8.72 -23.80
CA LYS A 487 21.05 -9.87 -23.19
C LYS A 487 20.99 -9.75 -21.67
N GLU A 488 22.09 -9.38 -21.02
CA GLU A 488 22.09 -9.14 -19.57
C GLU A 488 21.15 -7.98 -19.19
N PHE A 489 21.17 -6.88 -19.95
CA PHE A 489 20.26 -5.75 -19.74
C PHE A 489 18.79 -6.16 -19.85
N ARG A 490 18.38 -6.87 -20.90
CA ARG A 490 17.00 -7.37 -21.04
C ARG A 490 16.60 -8.26 -19.87
N THR A 491 17.53 -9.09 -19.40
CA THR A 491 17.32 -9.95 -18.23
C THR A 491 17.11 -9.13 -16.96
N ALA A 492 18.00 -8.16 -16.70
CA ALA A 492 17.89 -7.26 -15.54
C ALA A 492 16.62 -6.41 -15.58
N LYS A 493 16.23 -5.90 -16.76
CA LYS A 493 14.97 -5.18 -16.97
C LYS A 493 13.76 -6.04 -16.63
N GLN A 494 13.70 -7.29 -17.12
CA GLN A 494 12.62 -8.20 -16.77
C GLN A 494 12.60 -8.53 -15.27
N MET A 495 13.78 -8.71 -14.66
CA MET A 495 13.88 -8.92 -13.21
C MET A 495 13.34 -7.72 -12.43
N GLY A 496 13.69 -6.50 -12.81
CA GLY A 496 13.19 -5.27 -12.18
C GLY A 496 11.69 -5.10 -12.34
N LEU A 497 11.12 -5.36 -13.52
CA LEU A 497 9.67 -5.32 -13.74
C LEU A 497 8.94 -6.35 -12.85
N ASN A 498 9.46 -7.58 -12.79
CA ASN A 498 8.90 -8.62 -11.92
C ASN A 498 9.01 -8.22 -10.43
N LEU A 499 10.13 -7.64 -10.02
CA LEU A 499 10.32 -7.15 -8.65
C LEU A 499 9.37 -5.99 -8.32
N CYS A 500 9.10 -5.07 -9.25
CA CYS A 500 8.13 -3.99 -9.06
C CYS A 500 6.73 -4.55 -8.81
N ALA A 501 6.30 -5.53 -9.63
CA ALA A 501 5.02 -6.20 -9.45
C ALA A 501 4.95 -6.97 -8.11
N GLU A 502 5.99 -7.74 -7.79
CA GLU A 502 6.06 -8.55 -6.57
C GLU A 502 6.23 -7.74 -5.29
N LYS A 503 6.84 -6.55 -5.36
CA LYS A 503 7.09 -5.68 -4.19
C LYS A 503 5.78 -5.34 -3.49
N LYS A 504 4.74 -5.02 -4.27
CA LYS A 504 3.41 -4.70 -3.74
C LYS A 504 2.87 -5.84 -2.88
N GLU A 505 2.92 -7.06 -3.40
CA GLU A 505 2.43 -8.27 -2.71
C GLU A 505 3.29 -8.71 -1.52
N SER A 506 4.61 -8.66 -1.72
CA SER A 506 5.57 -9.23 -0.77
C SER A 506 5.70 -8.41 0.52
N PHE A 507 5.33 -7.13 0.51
CA PHE A 507 5.35 -6.32 1.73
C PHE A 507 4.25 -6.70 2.71
N PHE A 508 3.06 -7.07 2.23
CA PHE A 508 1.99 -7.49 3.14
C PHE A 508 2.04 -8.99 3.40
N ILE A 509 2.57 -9.83 2.50
CA ILE A 509 2.93 -11.22 2.81
C ILE A 509 4.31 -11.21 3.49
N ILE A 510 4.34 -10.80 4.76
CA ILE A 510 5.58 -10.49 5.46
C ILE A 510 6.54 -11.69 5.57
N SER A 511 6.02 -12.92 5.50
CA SER A 511 6.83 -14.14 5.43
C SER A 511 7.64 -14.29 4.12
N ASN A 512 7.25 -13.59 3.04
CA ASN A 512 7.91 -13.61 1.74
C ASN A 512 8.99 -12.52 1.58
N THR A 513 9.06 -11.55 2.50
CA THR A 513 10.01 -10.43 2.43
C THR A 513 11.46 -10.90 2.25
N LYS A 514 11.88 -11.98 2.91
CA LYS A 514 13.22 -12.58 2.74
C LYS A 514 13.50 -12.96 1.28
N LYS A 515 12.51 -13.52 0.58
CA LYS A 515 12.63 -13.90 -0.84
C LYS A 515 12.69 -12.67 -1.73
N LEU A 516 11.87 -11.65 -1.47
CA LEU A 516 11.91 -10.37 -2.18
C LEU A 516 13.30 -9.75 -2.12
N TYR A 517 13.86 -9.59 -0.91
CA TYR A 517 15.19 -9.00 -0.72
C TYR A 517 16.31 -9.84 -1.35
N SER A 518 16.23 -11.17 -1.27
CA SER A 518 17.18 -12.05 -1.96
C SER A 518 17.16 -11.84 -3.49
N ARG A 519 15.97 -11.75 -4.08
CA ARG A 519 15.82 -11.48 -5.52
C ARG A 519 16.28 -10.07 -5.90
N TYR A 520 16.07 -9.08 -5.04
CA TYR A 520 16.58 -7.73 -5.24
C TYR A 520 18.11 -7.68 -5.20
N ASN A 521 18.74 -8.36 -4.25
CA ASN A 521 20.20 -8.49 -4.21
C ASN A 521 20.74 -9.16 -5.50
N ASN A 522 20.05 -10.19 -6.02
CA ASN A 522 20.41 -10.81 -7.30
C ASN A 522 20.25 -9.84 -8.49
N TYR A 523 19.21 -9.00 -8.47
CA TYR A 523 19.03 -7.93 -9.43
C TYR A 523 20.20 -6.92 -9.38
N LEU A 524 20.58 -6.44 -8.20
CA LEU A 524 21.74 -5.54 -8.04
C LEU A 524 23.05 -6.18 -8.51
N THR A 525 23.23 -7.47 -8.27
CA THR A 525 24.38 -8.23 -8.79
C THR A 525 24.42 -8.21 -10.31
N LYS A 526 23.26 -8.34 -10.96
CA LYS A 526 23.14 -8.27 -12.42
C LYS A 526 23.41 -6.87 -12.95
N ILE A 527 22.92 -5.84 -12.28
CA ILE A 527 23.22 -4.45 -12.61
C ILE A 527 24.73 -4.17 -12.52
N ASN A 528 25.39 -4.62 -11.46
CA ASN A 528 26.85 -4.48 -11.30
C ASN A 528 27.63 -5.22 -12.40
N LEU A 529 27.18 -6.41 -12.81
CA LEU A 529 27.78 -7.13 -13.93
C LEU A 529 27.65 -6.35 -15.26
N ILE A 530 26.52 -5.68 -15.49
CA ILE A 530 26.33 -4.82 -16.67
C ILE A 530 27.32 -3.65 -16.64
N ASN A 531 27.44 -2.95 -15.51
CA ASN A 531 28.42 -1.88 -15.32
C ASN A 531 29.86 -2.35 -15.59
N TYR A 532 30.24 -3.52 -15.07
CA TYR A 532 31.54 -4.13 -15.37
C TYR A 532 31.76 -4.33 -16.87
N LYS A 533 30.81 -4.96 -17.57
CA LYS A 533 30.95 -5.25 -18.99
C LYS A 533 30.98 -3.98 -19.85
N ILE A 534 30.22 -2.96 -19.49
CA ILE A 534 30.25 -1.64 -20.16
C ILE A 534 31.61 -0.98 -19.95
N ALA A 535 32.07 -0.86 -18.70
CA ALA A 535 33.35 -0.26 -18.39
C ALA A 535 34.49 -0.98 -19.12
N LYS A 536 34.48 -2.32 -19.13
CA LYS A 536 35.43 -3.15 -19.87
C LYS A 536 35.42 -2.85 -21.36
N LEU A 537 34.24 -2.94 -21.99
CA LEU A 537 34.08 -2.69 -23.42
C LEU A 537 34.61 -1.32 -23.84
N LEU A 538 34.27 -0.26 -23.09
CA LEU A 538 34.70 1.10 -23.41
C LEU A 538 36.21 1.29 -23.19
N ASN A 539 36.80 0.70 -22.16
CA ASN A 539 38.24 0.73 -21.94
C ASN A 539 39.00 -0.04 -23.02
N ASP A 540 38.53 -1.21 -23.42
CA ASP A 540 39.14 -2.03 -24.47
C ASP A 540 39.10 -1.30 -25.82
N LEU A 541 37.98 -0.65 -26.15
CA LEU A 541 37.86 0.14 -27.38
C LEU A 541 38.71 1.41 -27.33
N THR A 542 38.86 2.03 -26.16
CA THR A 542 39.78 3.16 -25.97
C THR A 542 41.22 2.72 -26.23
N ASN A 543 41.62 1.57 -25.66
CA ASN A 543 42.99 1.05 -25.76
C ASN A 543 43.32 0.54 -27.17
N SER A 544 42.37 -0.09 -27.86
CA SER A 544 42.61 -0.74 -29.17
C SER A 544 42.32 0.13 -30.39
N LYS A 545 41.39 1.10 -30.28
CA LYS A 545 40.89 1.87 -31.43
C LYS A 545 40.82 3.38 -31.18
N GLY A 546 41.28 3.84 -30.02
CA GLY A 546 41.18 5.24 -29.62
C GLY A 546 39.74 5.75 -29.51
N PHE A 547 38.79 4.88 -29.17
CA PHE A 547 37.36 5.19 -29.19
C PHE A 547 36.94 6.38 -28.29
N SER A 548 36.05 7.22 -28.82
CA SER A 548 35.43 8.35 -28.10
C SER A 548 33.93 8.16 -27.93
N PHE A 549 33.50 7.79 -26.71
CA PHE A 549 32.07 7.65 -26.37
C PHE A 549 31.30 8.97 -26.54
N GLY A 550 31.87 10.10 -26.14
CA GLY A 550 31.24 11.41 -26.32
C GLY A 550 30.91 11.72 -27.78
N GLU A 551 31.87 11.53 -28.69
CA GLU A 551 31.64 11.69 -30.14
C GLU A 551 30.58 10.73 -30.65
N HIS A 552 30.54 9.51 -30.13
CA HIS A 552 29.52 8.54 -30.48
C HIS A 552 28.12 8.98 -30.06
N CYS A 553 27.97 9.48 -28.82
CA CYS A 553 26.69 10.06 -28.36
C CYS A 553 26.27 11.24 -29.24
N LEU A 554 27.19 12.12 -29.64
CA LEU A 554 26.91 13.21 -30.57
C LEU A 554 26.41 12.71 -31.93
N SER A 555 27.00 11.64 -32.46
CA SER A 555 26.52 11.03 -33.72
C SER A 555 25.15 10.35 -33.59
N ASN A 556 24.74 10.00 -32.38
CA ASN A 556 23.48 9.30 -32.08
C ASN A 556 22.45 10.23 -31.45
N GLY A 557 22.13 11.34 -32.12
CA GLY A 557 20.93 12.13 -31.81
C GLY A 557 21.04 13.11 -30.63
N MET A 558 22.21 13.26 -30.00
CA MET A 558 22.46 14.37 -29.07
C MET A 558 22.58 15.69 -29.81
N GLN A 559 21.82 16.69 -29.36
CA GLN A 559 21.81 18.04 -29.91
C GLN A 559 22.28 19.05 -28.86
N PHE A 560 23.02 20.05 -29.32
CA PHE A 560 23.48 21.14 -28.46
C PHE A 560 22.28 21.88 -27.87
N ASP A 561 22.34 22.14 -26.56
CA ASP A 561 21.30 22.85 -25.81
C ASP A 561 21.83 24.23 -25.37
N GLU A 562 22.86 24.25 -24.54
CA GLU A 562 23.47 25.48 -24.03
C GLU A 562 24.95 25.28 -23.67
N TYR A 563 25.67 26.39 -23.44
CA TYR A 563 26.98 26.35 -22.81
C TYR A 563 27.16 27.48 -21.80
N VAL A 564 28.00 27.24 -20.80
CA VAL A 564 28.46 28.25 -19.84
C VAL A 564 29.97 28.21 -19.69
N LYS A 565 30.55 29.32 -19.22
CA LYS A 565 31.97 29.40 -18.83
C LYS A 565 32.06 29.21 -17.33
N GLU A 566 32.71 28.13 -16.88
CA GLU A 566 32.74 27.79 -15.47
C GLU A 566 33.98 26.98 -15.12
N GLY A 567 34.80 27.48 -14.18
CA GLY A 567 35.95 26.75 -13.65
C GLY A 567 37.22 26.83 -14.50
N THR A 568 38.22 26.04 -14.10
CA THR A 568 39.55 26.01 -14.71
C THR A 568 39.98 24.58 -15.04
N CYS A 569 40.72 24.42 -16.14
CA CYS A 569 41.22 23.15 -16.63
C CYS A 569 42.28 22.60 -15.70
N ASN A 570 42.05 21.42 -15.13
CA ASN A 570 43.01 20.76 -14.24
C ASN A 570 44.35 20.38 -14.92
N ASN A 571 44.39 20.39 -16.26
CA ASN A 571 45.62 20.07 -17.02
C ASN A 571 46.49 21.30 -17.31
N CYS A 572 45.90 22.48 -17.54
CA CYS A 572 46.66 23.67 -17.98
C CYS A 572 46.26 25.00 -17.29
N GLY A 573 45.30 24.98 -16.36
CA GLY A 573 44.85 26.14 -15.59
C GLY A 573 43.97 27.15 -16.34
N ARG A 574 43.68 26.94 -17.62
CA ARG A 574 42.84 27.85 -18.42
C ARG A 574 41.35 27.69 -18.14
N GLU A 575 40.57 28.72 -18.44
CA GLU A 575 39.10 28.69 -18.38
C GLU A 575 38.53 27.53 -19.21
N ILE A 576 37.48 26.86 -18.69
CA ILE A 576 36.77 25.79 -19.39
C ILE A 576 35.34 26.20 -19.74
N TYR A 577 34.83 25.57 -20.79
CA TYR A 577 33.47 25.70 -21.28
C TYR A 577 32.71 24.42 -20.93
N VAL A 578 31.54 24.56 -20.33
CA VAL A 578 30.64 23.44 -20.01
C VAL A 578 29.52 23.44 -21.03
N PHE A 579 29.54 22.47 -21.94
CA PHE A 579 28.51 22.30 -22.98
C PHE A 579 27.48 21.27 -22.53
N ARG A 580 26.20 21.60 -22.67
CA ARG A 580 25.09 20.68 -22.43
C ARG A 580 24.46 20.24 -23.75
N TYR A 581 24.20 18.95 -23.85
CA TYR A 581 23.53 18.33 -24.99
C TYR A 581 22.34 17.52 -24.50
N LYS A 582 21.26 17.53 -25.29
CA LYS A 582 20.04 16.75 -25.03
C LYS A 582 19.74 15.84 -26.20
N HIS A 583 19.25 14.64 -25.92
CA HIS A 583 18.90 13.70 -26.98
C HIS A 583 17.54 14.03 -27.62
N ILE A 584 17.47 14.07 -28.95
CA ILE A 584 16.27 14.50 -29.68
C ILE A 584 15.04 13.60 -29.43
N MET A 585 15.24 12.29 -29.24
CA MET A 585 14.16 11.33 -28.95
C MET A 585 13.94 11.06 -27.46
N TYR A 586 14.97 11.26 -26.62
CA TYR A 586 14.96 10.84 -25.22
C TYR A 586 15.15 12.09 -24.36
N LYS A 587 14.05 12.78 -24.05
CA LYS A 587 14.11 14.13 -23.44
C LYS A 587 14.80 14.18 -22.07
N ASN A 588 14.80 13.07 -21.34
CA ASN A 588 15.47 12.96 -20.03
C ASN A 588 16.97 12.64 -20.16
N LEU A 589 17.45 12.42 -21.38
CA LEU A 589 18.83 12.07 -21.64
C LEU A 589 19.62 13.32 -22.02
N GLU A 590 20.58 13.65 -21.17
CA GLU A 590 21.51 14.75 -21.39
C GLU A 590 22.95 14.33 -21.14
N ARG A 591 23.89 15.03 -21.79
CA ARG A 591 25.34 14.90 -21.58
C ARG A 591 25.96 16.26 -21.37
N ILE A 592 26.91 16.32 -20.45
CA ILE A 592 27.63 17.53 -20.08
C ILE A 592 29.11 17.32 -20.39
N PHE A 593 29.67 18.17 -21.25
CA PHE A 593 31.07 18.13 -21.66
C PHE A 593 31.83 19.34 -21.13
N HIS A 594 32.89 19.11 -20.37
CA HIS A 594 33.83 20.15 -19.98
C HIS A 594 34.95 20.21 -21.00
N MET A 595 35.10 21.34 -21.67
CA MET A 595 36.08 21.54 -22.74
C MET A 595 37.03 22.69 -22.42
N CYS A 596 38.33 22.45 -22.58
CA CYS A 596 39.35 23.48 -22.59
C CYS A 596 39.75 23.80 -24.04
N PRO A 597 39.92 25.08 -24.41
CA PRO A 597 40.36 25.47 -25.75
C PRO A 597 41.72 24.89 -26.17
N ILE A 598 42.55 24.44 -25.21
CA ILE A 598 43.88 23.87 -25.48
C ILE A 598 43.91 22.36 -25.27
N CYS A 599 43.36 21.87 -24.15
CA CYS A 599 43.40 20.45 -23.82
C CYS A 599 42.28 19.64 -24.49
N GLY A 600 41.30 20.28 -25.13
CA GLY A 600 40.11 19.61 -25.65
C GLY A 600 39.14 19.23 -24.54
N TYR A 601 38.35 18.16 -24.75
CA TYR A 601 37.43 17.66 -23.72
C TYR A 601 38.20 17.09 -22.52
N ILE A 602 37.69 17.32 -21.30
CA ILE A 602 38.33 16.93 -20.05
C ILE A 602 37.43 16.02 -19.22
N LEU A 603 36.13 16.27 -19.24
CA LEU A 603 35.13 15.50 -18.50
C LEU A 603 33.85 15.39 -19.34
N ASP A 604 33.23 14.21 -19.31
CA ASP A 604 31.95 13.90 -19.96
C ASP A 604 31.12 13.00 -19.01
N TYR A 605 29.88 13.40 -18.72
CA TYR A 605 28.97 12.70 -17.80
C TYR A 605 27.50 13.02 -18.13
N SER A 606 26.55 12.24 -17.58
CA SER A 606 25.12 12.59 -17.65
C SER A 606 24.75 13.53 -16.49
N GLY A 607 23.69 14.33 -16.63
CA GLY A 607 23.21 15.42 -15.75
C GLY A 607 23.33 15.37 -14.21
N ASP A 608 23.74 14.25 -13.63
CA ASP A 608 24.05 14.12 -12.22
C ASP A 608 25.40 14.76 -11.85
N SER A 609 25.38 15.91 -11.19
CA SER A 609 26.58 16.59 -10.69
C SER A 609 27.08 16.07 -9.33
N ASN A 610 26.46 15.04 -8.76
CA ASN A 610 26.82 14.57 -7.41
C ASN A 610 28.07 13.68 -7.37
N ILE A 611 28.67 13.36 -8.50
CA ILE A 611 29.90 12.55 -8.56
C ILE A 611 30.99 13.36 -9.25
N GLU A 612 32.00 13.76 -8.49
CA GLU A 612 33.19 14.43 -9.00
C GLU A 612 34.28 13.40 -9.29
N ILE A 613 34.92 13.51 -10.46
CA ILE A 613 36.01 12.64 -10.86
C ILE A 613 37.15 13.47 -11.47
N TYR A 614 38.38 13.26 -11.01
CA TYR A 614 39.55 13.93 -11.57
C TYR A 614 40.84 13.11 -11.41
N PHE A 615 41.80 13.33 -12.31
CA PHE A 615 43.13 12.74 -12.25
C PHE A 615 44.07 13.53 -11.34
N VAL A 616 44.97 12.83 -10.65
CA VAL A 616 46.10 13.38 -9.89
C VAL A 616 47.36 12.57 -10.23
N GLY A 617 48.48 13.27 -10.39
CA GLY A 617 49.77 12.71 -10.76
C GLY A 617 50.52 13.64 -11.70
N ASP A 618 51.77 13.32 -12.01
CA ASP A 618 52.55 14.11 -12.96
C ASP A 618 51.94 14.03 -14.36
N SER A 619 52.29 15.00 -15.21
CA SER A 619 51.89 15.03 -16.62
C SER A 619 53.08 14.91 -17.56
N LYS A 620 54.31 14.82 -17.03
CA LYS A 620 55.55 14.74 -17.81
C LYS A 620 56.35 13.53 -17.32
N TYR A 621 56.73 12.66 -18.25
CA TYR A 621 57.47 11.43 -17.95
C TYR A 621 58.54 11.21 -19.01
N ASN A 622 59.65 10.59 -18.62
CA ASN A 622 60.63 10.10 -19.59
C ASN A 622 60.05 8.86 -20.30
N ILE A 623 60.38 8.67 -21.57
CA ILE A 623 59.98 7.47 -22.33
C ILE A 623 60.56 6.23 -21.64
N GLY A 624 59.73 5.19 -21.48
CA GLY A 624 60.09 3.95 -20.77
C GLY A 624 59.97 4.03 -19.24
N GLN A 625 59.78 5.23 -18.67
CA GLN A 625 59.51 5.39 -17.24
C GLN A 625 58.15 4.79 -16.88
N LEU A 626 58.06 4.18 -15.70
CA LEU A 626 56.77 3.78 -15.13
C LEU A 626 55.94 5.03 -14.80
N ILE A 627 54.76 5.13 -15.43
CA ILE A 627 53.83 6.25 -15.26
C ILE A 627 52.85 5.88 -14.15
N GLU A 628 52.91 6.59 -13.03
CA GLU A 628 51.95 6.43 -11.92
C GLU A 628 50.86 7.49 -11.98
N GLN A 629 49.59 7.07 -12.00
CA GLN A 629 48.45 7.97 -12.02
C GLN A 629 47.42 7.55 -10.97
N LYS A 630 46.75 8.56 -10.42
CA LYS A 630 45.66 8.39 -9.47
C LYS A 630 44.39 9.03 -10.03
N VAL A 631 43.25 8.41 -9.78
CA VAL A 631 41.94 9.02 -9.99
C VAL A 631 41.22 9.14 -8.66
N TYR A 632 40.68 10.32 -8.41
CA TYR A 632 39.85 10.63 -7.26
C TYR A 632 38.40 10.56 -7.70
N ILE A 633 37.58 9.88 -6.90
CA ILE A 633 36.13 9.83 -7.08
C ILE A 633 35.52 10.29 -5.77
N ARG A 634 34.79 11.41 -5.81
CA ARG A 634 34.07 11.98 -4.67
C ARG A 634 32.57 11.85 -4.88
N ASN A 635 31.91 11.33 -3.85
CA ASN A 635 30.47 11.17 -3.82
C ASN A 635 29.83 12.28 -2.98
N ASN A 636 29.29 13.30 -3.65
CA ASN A 636 28.58 14.40 -3.02
C ASN A 636 27.12 14.06 -2.72
N SER A 637 26.63 12.86 -3.04
CA SER A 637 25.24 12.46 -2.79
C SER A 637 25.03 11.98 -1.34
N ASN A 638 23.78 11.67 -1.00
CA ASN A 638 23.40 11.08 0.29
C ASN A 638 23.29 9.53 0.22
N VAL A 639 23.64 8.93 -0.91
CA VAL A 639 23.57 7.47 -1.12
C VAL A 639 24.94 6.93 -1.51
N LYS A 640 25.18 5.64 -1.28
CA LYS A 640 26.42 4.98 -1.72
C LYS A 640 26.39 4.91 -3.25
N ILE A 641 27.52 5.22 -3.89
CA ILE A 641 27.70 5.00 -5.34
C ILE A 641 28.55 3.75 -5.58
N SER A 642 28.25 3.02 -6.66
CA SER A 642 28.97 1.80 -7.01
C SER A 642 29.13 1.60 -8.52
N GLY A 643 30.17 0.89 -8.94
CA GLY A 643 30.42 0.66 -10.36
C GLY A 643 31.79 0.09 -10.67
N TYR A 644 32.26 0.34 -11.89
CA TYR A 644 33.57 -0.07 -12.35
C TYR A 644 34.21 1.01 -13.21
N GLY A 645 35.53 1.12 -13.18
CA GLY A 645 36.25 2.04 -14.06
C GLY A 645 37.60 1.51 -14.47
N GLY A 646 38.16 2.11 -15.51
CA GLY A 646 39.48 1.79 -16.02
C GLY A 646 40.18 3.03 -16.52
N ILE A 647 41.50 2.96 -16.59
CA ILE A 647 42.35 4.03 -17.09
C ILE A 647 43.21 3.46 -18.21
N ARG A 648 43.18 4.10 -19.38
CA ARG A 648 43.89 3.65 -20.59
C ARG A 648 44.51 4.82 -21.33
N LEU A 649 45.62 4.55 -22.02
CA LEU A 649 46.08 5.42 -23.10
C LEU A 649 45.18 5.20 -24.32
N VAL A 650 44.77 6.30 -24.96
CA VAL A 650 44.05 6.26 -26.24
C VAL A 650 44.97 5.59 -27.28
N SER A 651 44.51 4.49 -27.88
CA SER A 651 45.32 3.62 -28.76
C SER A 651 46.58 3.05 -28.06
N GLY A 652 46.50 2.83 -26.75
CA GLY A 652 47.61 2.28 -25.96
C GLY A 652 48.12 0.92 -26.44
N GLN A 653 47.29 0.10 -27.09
CA GLN A 653 47.73 -1.17 -27.66
C GLN A 653 48.82 -0.97 -28.74
N ASP A 654 48.64 0.00 -29.63
CA ASP A 654 49.63 0.35 -30.67
C ASP A 654 50.93 0.90 -30.06
N MET A 655 50.84 1.40 -28.82
CA MET A 655 51.96 1.96 -28.06
C MET A 655 52.69 0.90 -27.20
N GLY A 656 52.23 -0.35 -27.22
CA GLY A 656 52.72 -1.40 -26.32
C GLY A 656 52.51 -1.04 -24.85
N ALA A 657 51.40 -0.37 -24.53
CA ALA A 657 51.09 0.05 -23.17
C ALA A 657 50.59 -1.14 -22.33
N GLU A 658 51.21 -1.34 -21.18
CA GLU A 658 50.82 -2.32 -20.17
C GLU A 658 50.31 -1.59 -18.93
N TYR A 659 49.29 -2.15 -18.28
CA TYR A 659 48.58 -1.53 -17.16
C TYR A 659 48.63 -2.45 -15.94
N SER A 660 48.82 -1.87 -14.76
CA SER A 660 48.82 -2.64 -13.51
C SER A 660 47.49 -3.32 -13.19
N GLU A 661 46.39 -2.72 -13.66
CA GLU A 661 45.03 -3.14 -13.35
C GLU A 661 44.15 -3.03 -14.60
N GLU A 662 43.33 -4.05 -14.84
CA GLU A 662 42.39 -4.03 -15.95
C GLU A 662 41.24 -3.05 -15.65
N LEU A 663 40.56 -3.23 -14.51
CA LEU A 663 39.48 -2.38 -14.05
C LEU A 663 39.50 -2.30 -12.52
N PHE A 664 39.04 -1.18 -11.98
CA PHE A 664 38.87 -0.95 -10.56
C PHE A 664 37.38 -1.05 -10.19
N PRO A 665 37.00 -1.81 -9.14
CA PRO A 665 35.67 -1.71 -8.55
C PRO A 665 35.53 -0.36 -7.84
N VAL A 666 34.51 0.41 -8.23
CA VAL A 666 34.19 1.69 -7.62
C VAL A 666 33.15 1.48 -6.54
N GLU A 667 33.47 1.89 -5.31
CA GLU A 667 32.53 1.93 -4.19
C GLU A 667 32.92 3.09 -3.28
N VAL A 668 32.05 4.10 -3.19
CA VAL A 668 32.30 5.32 -2.41
C VAL A 668 31.07 5.60 -1.54
N ALA A 669 31.28 5.73 -0.23
CA ALA A 669 30.21 6.01 0.73
C ALA A 669 29.60 7.41 0.48
N PRO A 670 28.39 7.70 1.02
CA PRO A 670 27.82 9.04 0.96
C PRO A 670 28.78 10.08 1.55
N LYS A 671 28.93 11.23 0.88
CA LYS A 671 29.78 12.35 1.34
C LYS A 671 31.26 11.97 1.54
N ASP A 672 31.74 10.95 0.84
CA ASP A 672 33.09 10.41 0.97
C ASP A 672 33.88 10.52 -0.34
N GLU A 673 35.19 10.31 -0.27
CA GLU A 673 36.12 10.35 -1.38
C GLU A 673 37.04 9.14 -1.36
N LYS A 674 37.29 8.56 -2.54
CA LYS A 674 38.19 7.41 -2.69
C LYS A 674 39.16 7.60 -3.84
N VAL A 675 40.36 7.05 -3.65
CA VAL A 675 41.47 7.15 -4.59
C VAL A 675 41.77 5.78 -5.18
N TYR A 676 41.89 5.73 -6.50
CA TYR A 676 42.30 4.54 -7.25
C TYR A 676 43.60 4.84 -7.97
N SER A 677 44.58 3.94 -7.87
CA SER A 677 45.91 4.13 -8.45
C SER A 677 46.13 3.12 -9.58
N THR A 678 46.84 3.55 -10.61
CA THR A 678 47.27 2.70 -11.73
C THR A 678 48.70 3.02 -12.10
N SER A 679 49.45 2.01 -12.53
CA SER A 679 50.73 2.23 -13.19
C SER A 679 50.67 1.76 -14.64
N ILE A 680 51.33 2.52 -15.51
CA ILE A 680 51.34 2.33 -16.96
C ILE A 680 52.78 2.24 -17.41
N ARG A 681 53.13 1.16 -18.11
CA ARG A 681 54.42 1.00 -18.77
C ARG A 681 54.22 1.13 -20.26
N THR A 682 55.08 1.87 -20.93
CA THR A 682 55.01 2.05 -22.40
C THR A 682 56.28 1.54 -23.06
N ASN A 683 56.23 1.26 -24.36
CA ASN A 683 57.41 0.88 -25.14
C ASN A 683 58.49 1.99 -25.11
N GLU A 684 59.76 1.62 -24.95
CA GLU A 684 60.91 2.53 -24.98
C GLU A 684 61.10 3.21 -26.36
N ASN A 685 60.48 2.68 -27.41
CA ASN A 685 60.55 3.22 -28.77
C ASN A 685 59.48 4.27 -29.10
N LEU A 686 58.67 4.69 -28.12
CA LEU A 686 57.69 5.76 -28.35
C LEU A 686 58.36 7.08 -28.74
N LYS A 687 57.67 7.86 -29.56
CA LYS A 687 58.14 9.20 -29.96
C LYS A 687 57.77 10.20 -28.88
N PRO A 688 58.62 11.20 -28.58
CA PRO A 688 58.24 12.29 -27.69
C PRO A 688 56.99 13.02 -28.20
N HIS A 689 55.89 12.95 -27.46
CA HIS A 689 54.63 13.55 -27.84
C HIS A 689 53.66 13.69 -26.66
N SER A 690 52.52 14.32 -26.91
CA SER A 690 51.37 14.29 -26.02
C SER A 690 50.53 13.04 -26.30
N TYR A 691 50.23 12.30 -25.24
CA TYR A 691 49.42 11.09 -25.24
C TYR A 691 48.23 11.29 -24.32
N TRP A 692 47.05 10.90 -24.77
CA TRP A 692 45.83 11.08 -24.00
C TRP A 692 45.61 9.90 -23.06
N LEU A 693 45.63 10.20 -21.76
CA LEU A 693 45.17 9.31 -20.71
C LEU A 693 43.68 9.51 -20.52
N LYS A 694 42.92 8.43 -20.66
CA LYS A 694 41.46 8.44 -20.54
C LYS A 694 41.03 7.50 -19.43
N GLY A 695 40.23 8.02 -18.51
CA GLY A 695 39.53 7.23 -17.51
C GLY A 695 38.09 7.05 -17.93
N THR A 696 37.61 5.81 -17.99
CA THR A 696 36.20 5.50 -18.30
C THR A 696 35.57 4.72 -17.17
N PHE A 697 34.47 5.25 -16.61
CA PHE A 697 33.81 4.76 -15.42
C PHE A 697 32.33 4.53 -15.71
N SER A 698 31.81 3.33 -15.41
CA SER A 698 30.39 3.02 -15.37
C SER A 698 29.97 2.96 -13.91
N ILE A 699 29.40 4.05 -13.38
CA ILE A 699 29.04 4.23 -11.96
C ILE A 699 27.55 4.55 -11.88
N ASP A 700 26.83 3.81 -11.04
CA ASP A 700 25.37 3.91 -10.87
C ASP A 700 24.61 3.96 -12.20
N ASN A 701 25.08 3.15 -13.15
CA ASN A 701 24.51 2.99 -14.50
C ASN A 701 24.65 4.20 -15.42
N ASP A 702 25.53 5.13 -15.07
CA ASP A 702 25.99 6.21 -15.94
C ASP A 702 27.44 6.00 -16.35
N VAL A 703 27.79 6.47 -17.56
CA VAL A 703 29.15 6.48 -18.08
C VAL A 703 29.76 7.85 -17.87
N ARG A 704 30.83 7.91 -17.08
CA ARG A 704 31.67 9.10 -16.88
C ARG A 704 33.03 8.90 -17.50
N ILE A 705 33.50 9.92 -18.20
CA ILE A 705 34.79 9.90 -18.90
C ILE A 705 35.60 11.11 -18.49
N ILE A 706 36.84 10.87 -18.09
CA ILE A 706 37.82 11.92 -17.81
C ILE A 706 39.02 11.77 -18.74
N LYS A 707 39.68 12.89 -19.05
CA LYS A 707 40.86 12.91 -19.91
C LYS A 707 41.95 13.82 -19.35
N LYS A 708 43.19 13.34 -19.43
CA LYS A 708 44.41 14.06 -19.06
C LYS A 708 45.46 13.91 -20.15
N ASP A 709 46.27 14.94 -20.34
CA ASP A 709 47.41 14.92 -21.25
C ASP A 709 48.67 14.43 -20.52
N LEU A 710 49.32 13.42 -21.08
CA LEU A 710 50.64 12.96 -20.66
C LEU A 710 51.67 13.32 -21.72
N TRP A 711 52.77 13.94 -21.31
CA TRP A 711 53.87 14.35 -22.17
C TRP A 711 55.05 13.43 -21.96
N LEU A 712 55.34 12.60 -22.96
CA LEU A 712 56.51 11.73 -22.94
C LEU A 712 57.69 12.46 -23.57
N ILE A 713 58.80 12.56 -22.83
CA ILE A 713 60.04 13.24 -23.24
C ILE A 713 61.22 12.26 -23.26
N LYS A 714 62.31 12.64 -23.93
CA LYS A 714 63.55 11.84 -23.97
C LYS A 714 64.43 12.10 -22.76
#